data_AF-A0A9P1DPX9-F1
#
_entry.id   AF-A0A9P1DPX9-F1
#
_cell.length_a   1.000
_cell.length_b   1.000
_cell.length_c   1.000
_cell.angle_alpha   90.00
_cell.angle_beta   90.00
_cell.angle_gamma   90.00
#
_symmetry.space_group_name_H-M   'P 1'
#
loop_
_entity.id
_entity.type
_entity.pdbx_description
1 polymer ?
#
loop_
_entity_poly.entity_id
_entity_poly.type
_entity_poly.pdbx_seq_one_letter_code
_entity_poly.pdbx_strand_id
1 'polypeptide(L)'
;MTVFAGVRQKVSDDVAGVHELPICPLHGVTLSFMQEFGVQNKTKVSAKEYSIGGLCTTVIKPLTMFKKGKLCSTSEEADSLLSYAEVGFRDSLRDIKKQPAFARLAMHFVSHAWRYEYSTFLGALANWDSHKGADVTYYWVDAFVVNQHIADSYPMEWWSTRFAQAVGDVGSTILVSLPWEDPIPLKRVWVIWEIFSAFQMGARFDIAMPKDTMDDFRGALINSFTTVQTALSGVDVALSSAYHKSHQEMVHDEIRRTIGFTKLNEMVQLRMNQWLIGAATKELQIMKQNANEKNKKEQIGLQDNLGRMLRESGNFEGAEFYFKDLLEEIERMYGKDHALALSCLNQLAVTLQKANHVEEALQCHRDCLQRRRRVLGENHEETLQSVSNLAVLLSLHRPMSIEIFEEARSLYSLAVKGRELTIGEKDPRTLYTLSNFARFLSEAPEPSAELFNESDQLHQRAVQSLKDLLQQGHPLTLSSLHNQACSWLDRCVFQKTCSAGGPIDESISQLRLVHKLRVEKLGKEHPDTQQTERKLQEIARIQKQFANSDANGADQGRLESFPSFQDFFQAHFEVVHTAEEFQQVRKYMHEGIVADLVFDDLLASGFIDEDGFMTTGMQPYIFLAHIITGELSQRKCEPEQDYLGTYGDTFVVAHNKPESDEMWHSSDPSWIGKASMSQRHRFLVFKNLRWEYFNVISLGLECGSQQALEALKEMKDAATHWVSQAPGWSKDAGFYLAAWPLTTVPCLHLHMVDLSCTGPSFSRLSKKMLLLDDAIRVLEAEVAEGIGVLPA
;
A
#
# COMPACT_ATOMS: atom_id res chain seq x y z
N MET A 1 -11.23 -51.37 -13.28
CA MET A 1 -11.08 -51.53 -11.81
C MET A 1 -9.62 -51.45 -11.34
N THR A 2 -8.65 -52.05 -12.04
CA THR A 2 -7.22 -52.00 -11.65
C THR A 2 -6.55 -50.64 -11.87
N VAL A 3 -7.00 -49.85 -12.86
CA VAL A 3 -6.56 -48.46 -13.08
C VAL A 3 -7.14 -47.51 -12.01
N PHE A 4 -8.28 -47.85 -11.42
CA PHE A 4 -8.95 -47.08 -10.37
C PHE A 4 -8.29 -47.21 -8.99
N ALA A 5 -7.68 -48.36 -8.69
CA ALA A 5 -6.90 -48.55 -7.46
C ALA A 5 -5.60 -47.73 -7.49
N GLY A 6 -4.91 -47.68 -8.63
CA GLY A 6 -3.65 -46.94 -8.77
C GLY A 6 -3.79 -45.42 -8.66
N VAL A 7 -4.92 -44.84 -9.09
CA VAL A 7 -5.15 -43.39 -8.98
C VAL A 7 -5.62 -42.99 -7.57
N ARG A 8 -6.46 -43.81 -6.92
CA ARG A 8 -6.81 -43.62 -5.51
C ARG A 8 -5.60 -43.71 -4.60
N GLN A 9 -4.69 -44.65 -4.89
CA GLN A 9 -3.47 -44.83 -4.12
C GLN A 9 -2.50 -43.66 -4.32
N LYS A 10 -2.37 -43.13 -5.54
CA LYS A 10 -1.54 -41.94 -5.78
C LYS A 10 -2.07 -40.68 -5.07
N VAL A 11 -3.39 -40.47 -5.05
CA VAL A 11 -4.02 -39.36 -4.31
C VAL A 11 -4.00 -39.57 -2.80
N SER A 12 -4.03 -40.84 -2.35
CA SER A 12 -3.89 -41.20 -0.93
C SER A 12 -2.46 -41.10 -0.43
N ASP A 13 -1.47 -41.40 -1.27
CA ASP A 13 -0.05 -41.42 -0.92
C ASP A 13 0.54 -40.00 -0.95
N ASP A 14 0.04 -39.11 -1.84
CA ASP A 14 0.41 -37.68 -1.84
C ASP A 14 -0.26 -36.87 -0.70
N VAL A 15 -1.22 -37.47 0.03
CA VAL A 15 -2.01 -36.84 1.11
C VAL A 15 -1.97 -37.65 2.42
N ALA A 16 -1.03 -38.60 2.53
CA ALA A 16 -0.90 -39.48 3.69
C ALA A 16 -0.41 -38.72 4.94
N GLY A 17 -1.34 -38.04 5.61
CA GLY A 17 -1.12 -37.34 6.87
C GLY A 17 -2.36 -36.67 7.47
N VAL A 18 -3.48 -36.57 6.76
CA VAL A 18 -4.68 -35.88 7.26
C VAL A 18 -5.89 -36.81 7.23
N HIS A 19 -6.19 -37.43 8.37
CA HIS A 19 -7.46 -38.12 8.61
C HIS A 19 -8.53 -37.07 8.98
N GLU A 20 -9.35 -36.62 8.02
CA GLU A 20 -10.73 -36.11 8.19
C GLU A 20 -11.28 -35.63 6.81
N LEU A 21 -12.60 -35.69 6.60
CA LEU A 21 -13.42 -35.60 5.36
C LEU A 21 -12.99 -34.61 4.23
N PRO A 22 -13.39 -34.88 2.95
CA PRO A 22 -12.51 -34.86 1.79
C PRO A 22 -12.16 -33.46 1.26
N ILE A 23 -10.87 -33.33 0.92
CA ILE A 23 -10.27 -32.44 -0.07
C ILE A 23 -11.33 -31.78 -0.94
N CYS A 24 -11.47 -30.45 -0.86
CA CYS A 24 -12.25 -29.69 -1.83
C CYS A 24 -11.83 -30.18 -3.22
N PRO A 25 -12.70 -30.81 -4.02
CA PRO A 25 -12.25 -31.44 -5.24
C PRO A 25 -11.77 -30.31 -6.15
N LEU A 26 -10.46 -30.17 -6.27
CA LEU A 26 -9.80 -29.22 -7.15
C LEU A 26 -10.08 -29.56 -8.62
N HIS A 27 -10.93 -30.54 -8.93
CA HIS A 27 -11.32 -30.88 -10.28
C HIS A 27 -12.21 -29.79 -10.86
N GLY A 28 -11.93 -29.39 -12.10
CA GLY A 28 -12.75 -28.43 -12.81
C GLY A 28 -13.78 -29.09 -13.72
N VAL A 29 -14.76 -28.31 -14.14
CA VAL A 29 -15.77 -28.64 -15.14
C VAL A 29 -15.49 -27.91 -16.45
N THR A 30 -15.70 -28.54 -17.60
CA THR A 30 -15.52 -27.89 -18.90
C THR A 30 -16.70 -26.97 -19.25
N LEU A 31 -16.42 -25.89 -19.98
CA LEU A 31 -17.45 -24.96 -20.47
C LEU A 31 -18.47 -25.66 -21.40
N SER A 32 -18.00 -26.56 -22.26
CA SER A 32 -18.84 -27.36 -23.16
C SER A 32 -19.86 -28.22 -22.40
N PHE A 33 -19.44 -28.87 -21.32
CA PHE A 33 -20.35 -29.63 -20.46
C PHE A 33 -21.39 -28.71 -19.82
N MET A 34 -20.99 -27.57 -19.25
CA MET A 34 -21.92 -26.64 -18.63
C MET A 34 -22.96 -26.09 -19.62
N GLN A 35 -22.56 -25.82 -20.86
CA GLN A 35 -23.46 -25.39 -21.95
C GLN A 35 -24.49 -26.48 -22.28
N GLU A 36 -24.04 -27.72 -22.49
CA GLU A 36 -24.91 -28.85 -22.79
C GLU A 36 -25.86 -29.16 -21.63
N PHE A 37 -25.35 -29.13 -20.39
CA PHE A 37 -26.14 -29.32 -19.19
C PHE A 37 -27.28 -28.30 -19.09
N GLY A 38 -27.00 -27.03 -19.40
CA GLY A 38 -28.02 -25.98 -19.48
C GLY A 38 -29.11 -26.32 -20.51
N VAL A 39 -28.72 -26.67 -21.74
CA VAL A 39 -29.66 -27.02 -22.81
C VAL A 39 -30.56 -28.21 -22.42
N GLN A 40 -29.98 -29.27 -21.87
CA GLN A 40 -30.71 -30.49 -21.50
C GLN A 40 -31.70 -30.28 -20.33
N ASN A 41 -31.41 -29.31 -19.45
CA ASN A 41 -32.19 -29.11 -18.22
C ASN A 41 -33.00 -27.80 -18.22
N LYS A 42 -32.94 -27.00 -19.29
CA LYS A 42 -33.69 -25.74 -19.42
C LYS A 42 -35.19 -25.89 -19.20
N THR A 43 -35.79 -26.99 -19.64
CA THR A 43 -37.23 -27.26 -19.48
C THR A 43 -37.62 -27.72 -18.07
N LYS A 44 -36.65 -28.08 -17.22
CA LYS A 44 -36.90 -28.56 -15.85
C LYS A 44 -36.98 -27.44 -14.82
N VAL A 45 -36.62 -26.21 -15.21
CA VAL A 45 -36.63 -25.03 -14.35
C VAL A 45 -37.56 -24.00 -14.97
N SER A 46 -38.32 -23.28 -14.14
CA SER A 46 -39.20 -22.22 -14.67
C SER A 46 -38.35 -21.12 -15.33
N ALA A 47 -38.90 -20.45 -16.35
CA ALA A 47 -38.17 -19.39 -17.05
C ALA A 47 -37.74 -18.23 -16.11
N LYS A 48 -38.47 -18.01 -15.01
CA LYS A 48 -38.13 -17.02 -13.98
C LYS A 48 -37.00 -17.47 -13.04
N GLU A 49 -36.70 -18.76 -12.98
CA GLU A 49 -35.72 -19.35 -12.06
C GLU A 49 -34.51 -19.93 -12.79
N TYR A 50 -34.37 -19.70 -14.10
CA TYR A 50 -33.25 -20.17 -14.93
C TYR A 50 -31.94 -19.40 -14.63
N SER A 51 -31.55 -19.43 -13.35
CA SER A 51 -30.33 -18.88 -12.78
C SER A 51 -29.40 -20.01 -12.35
N ILE A 52 -28.13 -19.71 -12.06
CA ILE A 52 -27.19 -20.69 -11.52
C ILE A 52 -27.74 -21.35 -10.25
N GLY A 53 -28.24 -20.54 -9.30
CA GLY A 53 -28.81 -21.05 -8.05
C GLY A 53 -30.09 -21.87 -8.24
N GLY A 54 -30.93 -21.48 -9.20
CA GLY A 54 -32.16 -22.22 -9.53
C GLY A 54 -31.87 -23.58 -10.19
N LEU A 55 -30.94 -23.63 -11.14
CA LEU A 55 -30.47 -24.90 -11.71
C LEU A 55 -29.78 -25.78 -10.67
N CYS A 56 -28.97 -25.19 -9.81
CA CYS A 56 -28.31 -25.90 -8.72
C CYS A 56 -29.34 -26.56 -7.79
N THR A 57 -30.34 -25.79 -7.34
CA THR A 57 -31.35 -26.27 -6.38
C THR A 57 -32.31 -27.29 -6.99
N THR A 58 -32.78 -27.04 -8.22
CA THR A 58 -33.84 -27.85 -8.85
C THR A 58 -33.31 -29.09 -9.57
N VAL A 59 -32.04 -29.08 -10.00
CA VAL A 59 -31.48 -30.15 -10.84
C VAL A 59 -30.22 -30.75 -10.24
N ILE A 60 -29.21 -29.94 -9.91
CA ILE A 60 -27.90 -30.44 -9.46
C ILE A 60 -28.03 -31.13 -8.09
N LYS A 61 -28.61 -30.47 -7.09
CA LYS A 61 -28.80 -31.02 -5.73
C LYS A 61 -29.53 -32.37 -5.76
N PRO A 62 -30.68 -32.53 -6.44
CA PRO A 62 -31.34 -33.83 -6.55
C PRO A 62 -30.50 -34.92 -7.24
N LEU A 63 -29.74 -34.58 -8.29
CA LEU A 63 -28.93 -35.56 -9.03
C LEU A 63 -27.67 -36.02 -8.29
N THR A 64 -27.17 -35.18 -7.38
CA THR A 64 -25.99 -35.42 -6.54
C THR A 64 -26.33 -36.12 -5.21
N MET A 65 -27.62 -36.25 -4.90
CA MET A 65 -28.13 -36.96 -3.72
C MET A 65 -28.21 -38.47 -3.99
N PHE A 66 -27.33 -39.28 -3.41
CA PHE A 66 -27.36 -40.74 -3.58
C PHE A 66 -28.32 -41.38 -2.57
N LYS A 67 -29.38 -42.07 -3.05
CA LYS A 67 -30.19 -43.00 -2.25
C LYS A 67 -29.94 -44.43 -2.71
N LYS A 68 -29.44 -45.31 -1.83
CA LYS A 68 -29.58 -46.76 -2.01
C LYS A 68 -30.43 -47.34 -0.89
N GLY A 69 -31.73 -47.49 -1.16
CA GLY A 69 -32.61 -48.32 -0.36
C GLY A 69 -32.26 -49.80 -0.50
N LYS A 70 -31.50 -50.34 0.46
CA LYS A 70 -31.80 -51.59 1.20
C LYS A 70 -30.76 -51.76 2.31
N LEU A 71 -31.25 -52.01 3.54
CA LEU A 71 -30.52 -52.07 4.80
C LEU A 71 -29.23 -52.90 4.74
N CYS A 72 -28.14 -52.36 5.29
CA CYS A 72 -27.23 -53.15 6.12
C CYS A 72 -27.14 -52.48 7.49
N SER A 73 -27.52 -53.27 8.49
CA SER A 73 -27.56 -52.92 9.90
C SER A 73 -26.16 -53.06 10.50
N THR A 74 -25.32 -52.02 10.39
CA THR A 74 -24.24 -51.73 11.33
C THR A 74 -23.95 -50.23 11.24
N SER A 75 -23.77 -49.62 12.39
CA SER A 75 -23.86 -48.18 12.67
C SER A 75 -22.67 -47.34 12.20
N GLU A 76 -22.24 -47.42 10.93
CA GLU A 76 -21.08 -46.61 10.47
C GLU A 76 -21.19 -45.93 9.08
N GLU A 77 -22.22 -46.14 8.27
CA GLU A 77 -22.26 -45.50 6.92
C GLU A 77 -23.68 -45.09 6.50
N ALA A 78 -24.16 -43.96 7.02
CA ALA A 78 -25.33 -43.25 6.48
C ALA A 78 -24.98 -41.77 6.30
N ASP A 79 -24.47 -41.42 5.11
CA ASP A 79 -24.65 -40.13 4.42
C ASP A 79 -23.70 -40.07 3.22
N SER A 80 -24.16 -40.37 2.00
CA SER A 80 -23.35 -40.16 0.79
C SER A 80 -24.03 -39.17 -0.15
N LEU A 81 -23.79 -37.88 0.10
CA LEU A 81 -24.06 -36.76 -0.80
C LEU A 81 -22.75 -36.52 -1.59
N LEU A 82 -22.78 -36.47 -2.93
CA LEU A 82 -21.57 -36.40 -3.78
C LEU A 82 -21.65 -35.26 -4.80
N SER A 83 -20.56 -34.54 -5.10
CA SER A 83 -20.54 -33.56 -6.19
C SER A 83 -20.49 -34.21 -7.59
N TYR A 84 -20.69 -33.43 -8.67
CA TYR A 84 -20.57 -33.98 -10.02
C TYR A 84 -19.16 -34.42 -10.37
N ALA A 85 -18.14 -33.76 -9.80
CA ALA A 85 -16.76 -34.20 -9.94
C ALA A 85 -16.59 -35.63 -9.38
N GLU A 86 -17.14 -35.88 -8.19
CA GLU A 86 -17.07 -37.19 -7.52
C GLU A 86 -17.87 -38.28 -8.25
N VAL A 87 -19.04 -37.93 -8.79
CA VAL A 87 -19.85 -38.83 -9.62
C VAL A 87 -19.20 -39.08 -10.99
N GLY A 88 -18.59 -38.05 -11.58
CA GLY A 88 -17.99 -38.05 -12.91
C GLY A 88 -16.77 -38.96 -13.07
N PHE A 89 -16.12 -39.34 -11.97
CA PHE A 89 -15.11 -40.40 -11.96
C PHE A 89 -15.66 -41.78 -12.37
N ARG A 90 -16.99 -41.97 -12.42
CA ARG A 90 -17.62 -43.22 -12.87
C ARG A 90 -17.95 -43.17 -14.38
N ASP A 91 -16.95 -43.17 -15.26
CA ASP A 91 -16.99 -43.41 -16.73
C ASP A 91 -18.07 -42.74 -17.64
N SER A 92 -19.08 -42.02 -17.11
CA SER A 92 -20.34 -41.76 -17.83
C SER A 92 -20.65 -40.28 -18.14
N LEU A 93 -19.84 -39.32 -17.73
CA LEU A 93 -20.05 -37.89 -18.00
C LEU A 93 -19.01 -37.35 -19.00
N ARG A 94 -19.35 -37.41 -20.28
CA ARG A 94 -18.61 -36.77 -21.39
C ARG A 94 -19.43 -35.64 -21.96
N ASP A 95 -18.77 -34.60 -22.45
CA ASP A 95 -19.41 -33.53 -23.21
C ASP A 95 -19.73 -33.97 -24.66
N ILE A 96 -20.45 -33.12 -25.39
CA ILE A 96 -20.77 -33.28 -26.82
C ILE A 96 -19.55 -33.51 -27.73
N LYS A 97 -18.36 -33.05 -27.33
CA LYS A 97 -17.08 -33.28 -28.02
C LYS A 97 -16.41 -34.60 -27.60
N LYS A 98 -17.10 -35.43 -26.81
CA LYS A 98 -16.62 -36.69 -26.19
C LYS A 98 -15.46 -36.51 -25.22
N GLN A 99 -15.20 -35.29 -24.78
CA GLN A 99 -14.19 -34.96 -23.80
C GLN A 99 -14.74 -35.23 -22.40
N PRO A 100 -13.91 -35.73 -21.47
CA PRO A 100 -14.34 -35.98 -20.10
C PRO A 100 -14.55 -34.65 -19.35
N ALA A 101 -15.73 -34.45 -18.78
CA ALA A 101 -16.14 -33.16 -18.19
C ALA A 101 -15.36 -32.77 -16.92
N PHE A 102 -14.86 -33.76 -16.15
CA PHE A 102 -14.19 -33.58 -14.84
C PHE A 102 -12.80 -34.23 -14.77
N ALA A 103 -12.05 -34.27 -15.87
CA ALA A 103 -10.82 -35.06 -15.97
C ALA A 103 -9.54 -34.42 -15.42
N ARG A 104 -9.54 -33.12 -15.12
CA ARG A 104 -8.35 -32.40 -14.69
C ARG A 104 -8.65 -31.49 -13.51
N LEU A 105 -7.58 -31.12 -12.81
CA LEU A 105 -7.61 -30.01 -11.88
C LEU A 105 -8.08 -28.74 -12.60
N ALA A 106 -8.83 -27.93 -11.88
CA ALA A 106 -9.32 -26.65 -12.32
C ALA A 106 -8.13 -25.72 -12.54
N MET A 107 -8.22 -24.98 -13.63
CA MET A 107 -7.26 -23.95 -13.99
C MET A 107 -7.71 -22.57 -13.51
N HIS A 108 -9.01 -22.41 -13.27
CA HIS A 108 -9.62 -21.15 -12.84
C HIS A 108 -10.76 -21.40 -11.88
N PHE A 109 -10.74 -20.74 -10.73
CA PHE A 109 -11.88 -20.56 -9.86
C PHE A 109 -12.81 -19.52 -10.46
N VAL A 110 -14.12 -19.78 -10.50
CA VAL A 110 -15.12 -18.83 -10.95
C VAL A 110 -15.92 -18.32 -9.75
N SER A 111 -15.71 -17.06 -9.40
CA SER A 111 -16.53 -16.32 -8.45
C SER A 111 -17.69 -15.64 -9.18
N HIS A 112 -18.91 -15.79 -8.68
CA HIS A 112 -20.10 -15.25 -9.34
C HIS A 112 -21.30 -15.08 -8.40
N ALA A 113 -22.31 -14.33 -8.83
CA ALA A 113 -23.58 -14.26 -8.12
C ALA A 113 -24.52 -15.41 -8.52
N TRP A 114 -25.07 -16.13 -7.55
CA TRP A 114 -26.03 -17.24 -7.80
C TRP A 114 -27.31 -16.80 -8.52
N ARG A 115 -27.68 -15.53 -8.41
CA ARG A 115 -28.88 -14.96 -9.05
C ARG A 115 -28.72 -14.72 -10.55
N TYR A 116 -27.52 -14.87 -11.10
CA TYR A 116 -27.31 -14.66 -12.52
C TYR A 116 -28.05 -15.68 -13.36
N GLU A 117 -28.68 -15.19 -14.41
CA GLU A 117 -29.29 -16.00 -15.45
C GLU A 117 -28.20 -16.89 -16.07
N TYR A 118 -28.51 -18.17 -16.23
CA TYR A 118 -27.52 -19.20 -16.54
C TYR A 118 -26.85 -18.97 -17.90
N SER A 119 -27.61 -18.54 -18.91
CA SER A 119 -27.05 -18.26 -20.24
C SER A 119 -26.12 -17.05 -20.25
N THR A 120 -26.42 -16.03 -19.46
CA THR A 120 -25.59 -14.83 -19.28
C THR A 120 -24.27 -15.17 -18.60
N PHE A 121 -24.31 -15.98 -17.53
CA PHE A 121 -23.11 -16.49 -16.87
C PHE A 121 -22.21 -17.27 -17.84
N LEU A 122 -22.78 -18.19 -18.62
CA LEU A 122 -22.02 -18.96 -19.61
C LEU A 122 -21.51 -18.08 -20.76
N GLY A 123 -22.26 -17.08 -21.17
CA GLY A 123 -21.84 -16.10 -22.18
C GLY A 123 -20.62 -15.30 -21.72
N ALA A 124 -20.53 -14.96 -20.44
CA ALA A 124 -19.37 -14.30 -19.86
C ALA A 124 -18.12 -15.19 -19.90
N LEU A 125 -18.25 -16.44 -19.44
CA LEU A 125 -17.14 -17.40 -19.48
C LEU A 125 -16.70 -17.72 -20.91
N ALA A 126 -17.65 -17.88 -21.84
CA ALA A 126 -17.36 -18.13 -23.25
C ALA A 126 -16.61 -16.96 -23.91
N ASN A 127 -17.02 -15.72 -23.62
CA ASN A 127 -16.31 -14.54 -24.12
C ASN A 127 -14.88 -14.47 -23.56
N TRP A 128 -14.70 -14.73 -22.26
CA TRP A 128 -13.39 -14.76 -21.63
C TRP A 128 -12.50 -15.87 -22.21
N ASP A 129 -13.04 -17.07 -22.42
CA ASP A 129 -12.33 -18.24 -22.95
C ASP A 129 -12.02 -18.12 -24.45
N SER A 130 -12.79 -17.32 -25.20
CA SER A 130 -12.64 -17.16 -26.67
C SER A 130 -11.26 -16.68 -27.12
N HIS A 131 -10.48 -16.08 -26.21
CA HIS A 131 -9.14 -15.57 -26.48
C HIS A 131 -8.04 -16.59 -26.15
N LYS A 132 -8.41 -17.78 -25.66
CA LYS A 132 -7.48 -18.87 -25.37
C LYS A 132 -7.39 -19.81 -26.58
N GLY A 133 -6.23 -20.46 -26.74
CA GLY A 133 -5.97 -21.37 -27.86
C GLY A 133 -6.88 -22.61 -27.87
N ALA A 134 -6.49 -23.65 -28.61
CA ALA A 134 -7.31 -24.87 -28.75
C ALA A 134 -7.38 -25.76 -27.48
N ASP A 135 -6.76 -25.35 -26.37
CA ASP A 135 -6.71 -26.12 -25.14
C ASP A 135 -8.03 -26.06 -24.36
N VAL A 136 -8.40 -27.19 -23.77
CA VAL A 136 -9.64 -27.33 -22.98
C VAL A 136 -9.43 -26.73 -21.59
N THR A 137 -10.19 -25.68 -21.28
CA THR A 137 -10.19 -25.04 -19.97
C THR A 137 -11.12 -25.76 -18.98
N TYR A 138 -10.63 -25.97 -17.74
CA TYR A 138 -11.38 -26.58 -16.64
C TYR A 138 -11.64 -25.53 -15.56
N TYR A 139 -12.91 -25.34 -15.19
CA TYR A 139 -13.35 -24.30 -14.25
C TYR A 139 -13.79 -24.90 -12.92
N TRP A 140 -13.34 -24.33 -11.82
CA TRP A 140 -13.90 -24.62 -10.50
C TRP A 140 -15.12 -23.73 -10.30
N VAL A 141 -16.32 -24.29 -10.50
CA VAL A 141 -17.62 -23.62 -10.33
C VAL A 141 -18.36 -24.31 -9.21
N ASP A 142 -18.59 -23.59 -8.11
CA ASP A 142 -19.13 -24.13 -6.85
C ASP A 142 -20.35 -25.04 -7.05
N ALA A 143 -21.30 -24.64 -7.90
CA ALA A 143 -22.54 -25.35 -8.18
C ALA A 143 -22.32 -26.79 -8.72
N PHE A 144 -21.18 -27.06 -9.37
CA PHE A 144 -20.87 -28.36 -9.96
C PHE A 144 -19.84 -29.16 -9.14
N VAL A 145 -18.86 -28.47 -8.58
CA VAL A 145 -17.66 -29.11 -7.99
C VAL A 145 -17.77 -29.26 -6.48
N VAL A 146 -18.44 -28.32 -5.79
CA VAL A 146 -18.61 -28.37 -4.33
C VAL A 146 -19.82 -29.23 -3.99
N ASN A 147 -19.73 -29.96 -2.86
CA ASN A 147 -20.87 -30.67 -2.32
C ASN A 147 -21.86 -29.69 -1.67
N GLN A 148 -22.86 -29.30 -2.45
CA GLN A 148 -23.88 -28.30 -2.09
C GLN A 148 -24.87 -28.76 -1.00
N HIS A 149 -24.74 -29.98 -0.49
CA HIS A 149 -25.59 -30.50 0.60
C HIS A 149 -24.96 -30.34 1.98
N ILE A 150 -23.64 -30.20 2.06
CA ILE A 150 -22.88 -30.02 3.31
C ILE A 150 -22.11 -28.70 3.36
N ALA A 151 -22.06 -27.93 2.26
CA ALA A 151 -21.35 -26.65 2.22
C ALA A 151 -21.73 -25.71 3.39
N ASP A 152 -23.01 -25.69 3.77
CA ASP A 152 -23.53 -24.84 4.86
C ASP A 152 -23.15 -25.34 6.27
N SER A 153 -22.54 -26.54 6.38
CA SER A 153 -22.13 -27.16 7.66
C SER A 153 -20.67 -26.90 8.04
N TYR A 154 -19.86 -26.32 7.14
CA TYR A 154 -18.45 -26.04 7.41
C TYR A 154 -18.27 -24.79 8.30
N PRO A 155 -17.42 -24.84 9.33
CA PRO A 155 -17.14 -23.70 10.20
C PRO A 155 -16.36 -22.61 9.44
N MET A 156 -16.44 -21.35 9.91
CA MET A 156 -15.75 -20.22 9.26
C MET A 156 -14.23 -20.42 9.16
N GLU A 157 -13.62 -21.08 10.14
CA GLU A 157 -12.18 -21.42 10.11
C GLU A 157 -11.80 -22.25 8.88
N TRP A 158 -12.68 -23.16 8.44
CA TRP A 158 -12.45 -23.94 7.23
C TRP A 158 -12.45 -23.05 5.98
N TRP A 159 -13.35 -22.06 5.92
CA TRP A 159 -13.41 -21.07 4.83
C TRP A 159 -12.21 -20.11 4.83
N SER A 160 -11.74 -19.69 6.01
CA SER A 160 -10.56 -18.83 6.17
C SER A 160 -9.24 -19.55 5.87
N THR A 161 -9.21 -20.89 5.89
CA THR A 161 -7.97 -21.66 5.71
C THR A 161 -8.03 -22.54 4.46
N ARG A 162 -8.79 -23.63 4.50
CA ARG A 162 -8.81 -24.67 3.47
C ARG A 162 -9.39 -24.19 2.15
N PHE A 163 -10.48 -23.43 2.19
CA PHE A 163 -11.05 -22.82 0.98
C PHE A 163 -10.08 -21.81 0.36
N ALA A 164 -9.52 -20.91 1.18
CA ALA A 164 -8.54 -19.95 0.70
C ALA A 164 -7.36 -20.69 0.04
N GLN A 165 -6.78 -21.69 0.70
CA GLN A 165 -5.71 -22.51 0.15
C GLN A 165 -6.10 -23.18 -1.17
N ALA A 166 -7.32 -23.72 -1.31
CA ALA A 166 -7.79 -24.30 -2.56
C ALA A 166 -7.88 -23.26 -3.70
N VAL A 167 -8.32 -22.04 -3.41
CA VAL A 167 -8.29 -20.92 -4.38
C VAL A 167 -6.85 -20.58 -4.77
N GLY A 168 -5.93 -20.61 -3.81
CA GLY A 168 -4.48 -20.46 -4.02
C GLY A 168 -3.89 -21.55 -4.92
N ASP A 169 -4.23 -22.82 -4.67
CA ASP A 169 -3.75 -23.97 -5.42
C ASP A 169 -4.24 -23.96 -6.88
N VAL A 170 -5.45 -23.45 -7.14
CA VAL A 170 -5.92 -23.19 -8.52
C VAL A 170 -5.12 -22.07 -9.18
N GLY A 171 -4.66 -21.08 -8.41
CA GLY A 171 -3.74 -20.01 -8.85
C GLY A 171 -4.36 -18.96 -9.76
N SER A 172 -5.64 -19.09 -10.14
CA SER A 172 -6.36 -18.09 -10.91
C SER A 172 -7.85 -18.03 -10.54
N THR A 173 -8.35 -16.83 -10.35
CA THR A 173 -9.76 -16.51 -10.06
C THR A 173 -10.34 -15.63 -11.15
N ILE A 174 -11.54 -15.95 -11.60
CA ILE A 174 -12.34 -15.21 -12.57
C ILE A 174 -13.59 -14.72 -11.84
N LEU A 175 -13.79 -13.41 -11.80
CA LEU A 175 -15.03 -12.82 -11.34
C LEU A 175 -15.98 -12.61 -12.53
N VAL A 176 -17.14 -13.25 -12.53
CA VAL A 176 -18.22 -12.88 -13.47
C VAL A 176 -18.92 -11.65 -12.91
N SER A 177 -18.71 -10.48 -13.52
CA SER A 177 -19.16 -9.18 -12.96
C SER A 177 -20.17 -8.47 -13.87
N LEU A 178 -21.42 -8.40 -13.42
CA LEU A 178 -22.56 -7.86 -14.19
C LEU A 178 -23.63 -7.21 -13.29
N PRO A 179 -24.29 -6.12 -13.77
CA PRO A 179 -23.79 -5.22 -14.81
C PRO A 179 -22.47 -4.55 -14.36
N TRP A 180 -21.66 -4.02 -15.27
CA TRP A 180 -20.35 -3.46 -14.86
C TRP A 180 -20.50 -2.12 -14.13
N GLU A 181 -21.57 -1.39 -14.39
CA GLU A 181 -21.92 -0.09 -13.80
C GLU A 181 -22.39 -0.21 -12.34
N ASP A 182 -22.99 -1.36 -12.01
CA ASP A 182 -23.47 -1.67 -10.67
C ASP A 182 -23.22 -3.16 -10.36
N PRO A 183 -21.95 -3.54 -10.13
CA PRO A 183 -21.54 -4.94 -10.09
C PRO A 183 -22.17 -5.66 -8.89
N ILE A 184 -23.21 -6.43 -9.18
CA ILE A 184 -23.92 -7.29 -8.22
C ILE A 184 -22.99 -8.13 -7.33
N PRO A 185 -21.89 -8.72 -7.82
CA PRO A 185 -21.03 -9.56 -6.99
C PRO A 185 -20.28 -8.75 -5.93
N LEU A 186 -19.94 -7.50 -6.20
CA LEU A 186 -19.26 -6.64 -5.22
C LEU A 186 -20.20 -6.17 -4.10
N LYS A 187 -21.51 -6.48 -4.19
CA LYS A 187 -22.49 -6.32 -3.11
C LYS A 187 -22.73 -7.61 -2.32
N ARG A 188 -22.02 -8.69 -2.64
CA ARG A 188 -22.18 -10.02 -2.04
C ARG A 188 -20.99 -10.33 -1.15
N VAL A 189 -21.26 -10.53 0.13
CA VAL A 189 -20.20 -10.74 1.14
C VAL A 189 -19.32 -11.94 0.81
N TRP A 190 -19.90 -13.03 0.31
CA TRP A 190 -19.16 -14.22 -0.12
C TRP A 190 -18.25 -13.96 -1.31
N VAL A 191 -18.71 -13.21 -2.32
CA VAL A 191 -17.87 -12.89 -3.48
C VAL A 191 -16.72 -11.97 -3.07
N ILE A 192 -16.97 -11.01 -2.19
CA ILE A 192 -15.91 -10.19 -1.61
C ILE A 192 -14.89 -11.06 -0.87
N TRP A 193 -15.35 -12.02 -0.07
CA TRP A 193 -14.49 -12.96 0.65
C TRP A 193 -13.68 -13.86 -0.30
N GLU A 194 -14.26 -14.27 -1.43
CA GLU A 194 -13.58 -15.01 -2.49
C GLU A 194 -12.48 -14.18 -3.15
N ILE A 195 -12.75 -12.90 -3.45
CA ILE A 195 -11.75 -11.96 -3.97
C ILE A 195 -10.62 -11.77 -2.96
N PHE A 196 -10.96 -11.63 -1.67
CA PHE A 196 -9.99 -11.53 -0.58
C PHE A 196 -9.12 -12.77 -0.47
N SER A 197 -9.74 -13.97 -0.49
CA SER A 197 -9.04 -15.25 -0.43
C SER A 197 -8.08 -15.41 -1.61
N ALA A 198 -8.54 -15.10 -2.83
CA ALA A 198 -7.70 -15.10 -4.03
C ALA A 198 -6.51 -14.15 -3.90
N PHE A 199 -6.74 -12.95 -3.36
CA PHE A 199 -5.69 -11.97 -3.13
C PHE A 199 -4.65 -12.46 -2.12
N GLN A 200 -5.12 -12.95 -0.97
CA GLN A 200 -4.26 -13.39 0.12
C GLN A 200 -3.34 -14.53 -0.30
N MET A 201 -3.80 -15.38 -1.21
CA MET A 201 -3.04 -16.50 -1.75
C MET A 201 -2.23 -16.16 -3.01
N GLY A 202 -2.23 -14.90 -3.46
CA GLY A 202 -1.50 -14.48 -4.66
C GLY A 202 -2.06 -15.04 -5.98
N ALA A 203 -3.32 -15.48 -5.99
CA ALA A 203 -3.95 -15.98 -7.21
C ALA A 203 -4.16 -14.85 -8.23
N ARG A 204 -3.97 -15.15 -9.52
CA ARG A 204 -4.23 -14.21 -10.60
C ARG A 204 -5.72 -13.88 -10.65
N PHE A 205 -6.08 -12.61 -10.79
CA PHE A 205 -7.46 -12.17 -10.83
C PHE A 205 -7.85 -11.61 -12.21
N ASP A 206 -8.96 -12.11 -12.76
CA ASP A 206 -9.54 -11.67 -14.02
C ASP A 206 -11.05 -11.40 -13.86
N ILE A 207 -11.62 -10.53 -14.71
CA ILE A 207 -13.07 -10.32 -14.78
C ILE A 207 -13.61 -10.81 -16.12
N ALA A 208 -14.73 -11.52 -16.07
CA ALA A 208 -15.46 -12.00 -17.24
C ALA A 208 -16.83 -11.32 -17.36
N MET A 209 -17.15 -10.91 -18.59
CA MET A 209 -18.44 -10.32 -18.96
C MET A 209 -18.88 -10.86 -20.33
N PRO A 210 -20.19 -10.94 -20.63
CA PRO A 210 -20.66 -11.22 -21.99
C PRO A 210 -20.10 -10.20 -22.97
N LYS A 211 -20.03 -10.60 -24.24
CA LYS A 211 -19.40 -9.79 -25.29
C LYS A 211 -19.98 -8.37 -25.37
N ASP A 212 -21.30 -8.24 -25.46
CA ASP A 212 -21.96 -6.94 -25.61
C ASP A 212 -21.68 -6.02 -24.41
N THR A 213 -21.66 -6.58 -23.19
CA THR A 213 -21.33 -5.85 -21.96
C THR A 213 -19.85 -5.45 -21.90
N MET A 214 -18.95 -6.31 -22.38
CA MET A 214 -17.52 -5.98 -22.45
C MET A 214 -17.25 -4.88 -23.49
N ASP A 215 -17.97 -4.90 -24.61
CA ASP A 215 -17.84 -3.87 -25.65
C ASP A 215 -18.39 -2.52 -25.15
N ASP A 216 -19.49 -2.52 -24.40
CA ASP A 216 -20.01 -1.34 -23.71
C ASP A 216 -19.02 -0.80 -22.65
N PHE A 217 -18.48 -1.68 -21.81
CA PHE A 217 -17.44 -1.32 -20.83
C PHE A 217 -16.20 -0.70 -21.48
N ARG A 218 -15.71 -1.27 -22.58
CA ARG A 218 -14.60 -0.69 -23.37
C ARG A 218 -14.94 0.70 -23.89
N GLY A 219 -16.17 0.89 -24.39
CA GLY A 219 -16.68 2.20 -24.78
C GLY A 219 -16.67 3.20 -23.61
N ALA A 220 -17.02 2.75 -22.41
CA ALA A 220 -17.01 3.57 -21.21
C ALA A 220 -15.59 3.93 -20.72
N LEU A 221 -14.58 3.08 -20.90
CA LEU A 221 -13.18 3.40 -20.60
C LEU A 221 -12.69 4.66 -21.34
N ILE A 222 -13.24 4.93 -22.53
CA ILE A 222 -12.88 6.07 -23.36
C ILE A 222 -13.81 7.26 -23.07
N ASN A 223 -15.13 7.01 -23.11
CA ASN A 223 -16.12 8.08 -23.20
C ASN A 223 -16.79 8.43 -21.87
N SER A 224 -16.68 7.58 -20.85
CA SER A 224 -17.42 7.72 -19.59
C SER A 224 -16.64 7.13 -18.42
N PHE A 225 -15.36 7.48 -18.34
CA PHE A 225 -14.45 6.92 -17.34
C PHE A 225 -14.90 7.20 -15.90
N THR A 226 -15.55 8.35 -15.65
CA THR A 226 -16.15 8.67 -14.35
C THR A 226 -17.19 7.63 -13.91
N THR A 227 -17.96 7.08 -14.84
CA THR A 227 -18.93 6.00 -14.55
C THR A 227 -18.20 4.74 -14.12
N VAL A 228 -17.09 4.40 -14.79
CA VAL A 228 -16.24 3.26 -14.40
C VAL A 228 -15.64 3.47 -13.01
N GLN A 229 -15.10 4.65 -12.72
CA GLN A 229 -14.57 4.99 -11.39
C GLN A 229 -15.67 4.90 -10.31
N THR A 230 -16.88 5.39 -10.61
CA THR A 230 -18.02 5.35 -9.67
C THR A 230 -18.46 3.92 -9.37
N ALA A 231 -18.50 3.06 -10.40
CA ALA A 231 -18.83 1.65 -10.23
C ALA A 231 -17.82 0.91 -9.33
N LEU A 232 -16.54 1.28 -9.40
CA LEU A 232 -15.48 0.70 -8.58
C LEU A 232 -15.39 1.30 -7.17
N SER A 233 -15.65 2.59 -7.01
CA SER A 233 -15.60 3.25 -5.70
C SER A 233 -16.81 2.93 -4.82
N GLY A 234 -17.92 2.49 -5.41
CA GLY A 234 -19.13 2.07 -4.69
C GLY A 234 -19.01 0.76 -3.92
N VAL A 235 -17.83 0.11 -3.92
CA VAL A 235 -17.59 -1.11 -3.14
C VAL A 235 -17.46 -0.79 -1.66
N ASP A 236 -18.45 -1.20 -0.88
CA ASP A 236 -18.41 -1.16 0.58
C ASP A 236 -18.79 -2.53 1.15
N VAL A 237 -17.78 -3.20 1.70
CA VAL A 237 -17.92 -4.54 2.29
C VAL A 237 -18.84 -4.54 3.50
N ALA A 238 -18.93 -3.45 4.26
CA ALA A 238 -19.84 -3.36 5.40
C ALA A 238 -21.32 -3.39 4.97
N LEU A 239 -21.62 -2.92 3.76
CA LEU A 239 -22.95 -2.94 3.16
C LEU A 239 -23.25 -4.21 2.35
N SER A 240 -22.29 -5.14 2.27
CA SER A 240 -22.44 -6.38 1.50
C SER A 240 -23.41 -7.36 2.16
N SER A 241 -24.07 -8.19 1.34
CA SER A 241 -25.15 -9.08 1.77
C SER A 241 -24.95 -10.54 1.36
N ALA A 242 -25.52 -11.47 2.13
CA ALA A 242 -25.68 -12.88 1.75
C ALA A 242 -27.17 -13.24 1.56
N TYR A 243 -27.46 -14.44 1.03
CA TYR A 243 -28.85 -14.91 0.93
C TYR A 243 -29.42 -15.28 2.31
N HIS A 244 -28.59 -15.88 3.16
CA HIS A 244 -28.90 -16.18 4.57
C HIS A 244 -28.20 -15.18 5.49
N LYS A 245 -28.96 -14.59 6.42
CA LYS A 245 -28.43 -13.60 7.37
C LYS A 245 -27.31 -14.18 8.25
N SER A 246 -27.44 -15.44 8.66
CA SER A 246 -26.40 -16.15 9.43
C SER A 246 -25.05 -16.19 8.72
N HIS A 247 -25.04 -16.42 7.40
CA HIS A 247 -23.79 -16.45 6.63
C HIS A 247 -23.19 -15.05 6.47
N GLN A 248 -24.04 -14.01 6.38
CA GLN A 248 -23.57 -12.64 6.36
C GLN A 248 -22.90 -12.28 7.69
N GLU A 249 -23.56 -12.56 8.81
CA GLU A 249 -23.02 -12.31 10.16
C GLU A 249 -21.70 -13.06 10.37
N MET A 250 -21.64 -14.34 9.99
CA MET A 250 -20.43 -15.16 10.09
C MET A 250 -19.23 -14.55 9.35
N VAL A 251 -19.39 -14.15 8.08
CA VAL A 251 -18.28 -13.56 7.30
C VAL A 251 -17.94 -12.15 7.79
N HIS A 252 -18.94 -11.34 8.16
CA HIS A 252 -18.71 -9.99 8.73
C HIS A 252 -17.98 -10.02 10.07
N ASP A 253 -18.29 -11.00 10.92
CA ASP A 253 -17.60 -11.19 12.21
C ASP A 253 -16.14 -11.58 11.98
N GLU A 254 -15.87 -12.47 11.03
CA GLU A 254 -14.50 -12.86 10.68
C GLU A 254 -13.71 -11.71 10.05
N ILE A 255 -14.33 -10.90 9.18
CA ILE A 255 -13.71 -9.68 8.64
C ILE A 255 -13.32 -8.74 9.79
N ARG A 256 -14.22 -8.50 10.75
CA ARG A 256 -13.93 -7.65 11.92
C ARG A 256 -12.79 -8.20 12.77
N ARG A 257 -12.68 -9.52 12.90
CA ARG A 257 -11.65 -10.20 13.70
C ARG A 257 -10.27 -10.19 13.04
N THR A 258 -10.21 -10.21 11.72
CA THR A 258 -8.96 -10.46 10.97
C THR A 258 -8.37 -9.20 10.33
N ILE A 259 -9.08 -8.60 9.37
CA ILE A 259 -8.55 -7.53 8.49
C ILE A 259 -9.23 -6.18 8.73
N GLY A 260 -10.47 -6.17 9.22
CA GLY A 260 -11.31 -4.98 9.28
C GLY A 260 -11.89 -4.57 7.92
N PHE A 261 -13.02 -3.85 7.95
CA PHE A 261 -13.72 -3.44 6.72
C PHE A 261 -12.92 -2.45 5.87
N THR A 262 -12.23 -1.49 6.48
CA THR A 262 -11.49 -0.44 5.75
C THR A 262 -10.38 -1.05 4.90
N LYS A 263 -9.49 -1.83 5.51
CA LYS A 263 -8.36 -2.45 4.81
C LYS A 263 -8.82 -3.44 3.74
N LEU A 264 -9.92 -4.16 4.00
CA LEU A 264 -10.51 -5.04 2.99
C LEU A 264 -11.13 -4.26 1.82
N ASN A 265 -11.81 -3.13 2.06
CA ASN A 265 -12.30 -2.23 1.01
C ASN A 265 -11.14 -1.77 0.12
N GLU A 266 -10.04 -1.28 0.72
CA GLU A 266 -8.85 -0.85 0.00
C GLU A 266 -8.24 -1.97 -0.85
N MET A 267 -8.13 -3.19 -0.31
CA MET A 267 -7.58 -4.34 -1.03
C MET A 267 -8.42 -4.75 -2.23
N VAL A 268 -9.76 -4.78 -2.08
CA VAL A 268 -10.67 -5.10 -3.19
C VAL A 268 -10.59 -4.01 -4.25
N GLN A 269 -10.65 -2.73 -3.86
CA GLN A 269 -10.54 -1.60 -4.79
C GLN A 269 -9.19 -1.60 -5.53
N LEU A 270 -8.09 -1.86 -4.82
CA LEU A 270 -6.76 -1.99 -5.41
C LEU A 270 -6.73 -3.10 -6.47
N ARG A 271 -7.30 -4.27 -6.17
CA ARG A 271 -7.32 -5.40 -7.10
C ARG A 271 -8.15 -5.09 -8.35
N MET A 272 -9.30 -4.45 -8.17
CA MET A 272 -10.15 -4.02 -9.29
C MET A 272 -9.43 -2.97 -10.15
N ASN A 273 -8.74 -2.00 -9.53
CA ASN A 273 -7.95 -1.00 -10.23
C ASN A 273 -6.79 -1.62 -11.03
N GLN A 274 -6.08 -2.61 -10.47
CA GLN A 274 -5.03 -3.35 -11.19
C GLN A 274 -5.59 -4.06 -12.43
N TRP A 275 -6.72 -4.73 -12.30
CA TRP A 275 -7.38 -5.36 -13.45
C TRP A 275 -7.81 -4.33 -14.50
N LEU A 276 -8.40 -3.21 -14.06
CA LEU A 276 -8.84 -2.12 -14.91
C LEU A 276 -7.68 -1.53 -15.72
N ILE A 277 -6.54 -1.27 -15.07
CA ILE A 277 -5.29 -0.81 -15.71
C ILE A 277 -4.83 -1.81 -16.77
N GLY A 278 -4.83 -3.10 -16.45
CA GLY A 278 -4.47 -4.16 -17.40
C GLY A 278 -5.41 -4.22 -18.61
N ALA A 279 -6.71 -4.12 -18.38
CA ALA A 279 -7.72 -4.11 -19.45
C ALA A 279 -7.56 -2.89 -20.37
N ALA A 280 -7.43 -1.69 -19.81
CA ALA A 280 -7.21 -0.46 -20.56
C ALA A 280 -5.88 -0.47 -21.34
N THR A 281 -4.82 -1.01 -20.74
CA THR A 281 -3.51 -1.16 -21.40
C THR A 281 -3.60 -2.08 -22.62
N LYS A 282 -4.25 -3.23 -22.47
CA LYS A 282 -4.45 -4.19 -23.57
C LYS A 282 -5.28 -3.57 -24.68
N GLU A 283 -6.36 -2.87 -24.34
CA GLU A 283 -7.21 -2.18 -25.32
C GLU A 283 -6.43 -1.10 -26.08
N LEU A 284 -5.64 -0.28 -25.37
CA LEU A 284 -4.77 0.72 -25.98
C LEU A 284 -3.75 0.10 -26.93
N GLN A 285 -3.17 -1.05 -26.58
CA GLN A 285 -2.24 -1.78 -27.44
C GLN A 285 -2.91 -2.27 -28.73
N ILE A 286 -4.13 -2.83 -28.62
CA ILE A 286 -4.93 -3.27 -29.78
C ILE A 286 -5.26 -2.07 -30.68
N MET A 287 -5.65 -0.93 -30.09
CA MET A 287 -5.91 0.30 -30.83
C MET A 287 -4.67 0.82 -31.56
N LYS A 288 -3.49 0.79 -30.91
CA LYS A 288 -2.21 1.18 -31.52
C LYS A 288 -1.82 0.23 -32.68
N GLN A 289 -2.14 -1.06 -32.60
CA GLN A 289 -1.85 -2.03 -33.67
C GLN A 289 -2.77 -1.87 -34.89
N ASN A 290 -4.03 -1.52 -34.68
CA ASN A 290 -5.05 -1.35 -35.73
C ASN A 290 -5.17 0.11 -36.21
N ALA A 291 -4.12 0.91 -36.04
CA ALA A 291 -4.19 2.37 -36.13
C ALA A 291 -4.72 2.86 -37.50
N ASN A 292 -5.77 3.67 -37.44
CA ASN A 292 -6.26 4.52 -38.53
C ASN A 292 -6.50 5.95 -37.98
N GLU A 293 -6.57 6.97 -38.84
CA GLU A 293 -6.75 8.37 -38.40
C GLU A 293 -8.06 8.58 -37.61
N LYS A 294 -9.09 7.79 -37.87
CA LYS A 294 -10.42 7.93 -37.25
C LYS A 294 -10.41 7.54 -35.76
N ASN A 295 -9.58 6.58 -35.36
CA ASN A 295 -9.52 6.07 -33.99
C ASN A 295 -8.51 6.83 -33.10
N LYS A 296 -7.83 7.85 -33.65
CA LYS A 296 -6.74 8.55 -32.95
C LYS A 296 -7.21 9.31 -31.71
N LYS A 297 -8.38 9.94 -31.80
CA LYS A 297 -8.99 10.67 -30.67
C LYS A 297 -9.34 9.73 -29.52
N GLU A 298 -9.85 8.54 -29.82
CA GLU A 298 -10.19 7.52 -28.82
C GLU A 298 -8.92 6.97 -28.15
N GLN A 299 -7.86 6.76 -28.94
CA GLN A 299 -6.54 6.35 -28.43
C GLN A 299 -5.99 7.39 -27.43
N ILE A 300 -6.05 8.69 -27.78
CA ILE A 300 -5.63 9.78 -26.89
C ILE A 300 -6.44 9.77 -25.59
N GLY A 301 -7.78 9.65 -25.69
CA GLY A 301 -8.65 9.63 -24.51
C GLY A 301 -8.37 8.45 -23.59
N LEU A 302 -8.18 7.25 -24.14
CA LEU A 302 -7.84 6.06 -23.37
C LEU A 302 -6.47 6.17 -22.70
N GLN A 303 -5.47 6.72 -23.41
CA GLN A 303 -4.14 6.90 -22.88
C GLN A 303 -4.09 7.95 -21.76
N ASP A 304 -4.85 9.05 -21.86
CA ASP A 304 -5.01 10.02 -20.78
C ASP A 304 -5.65 9.38 -19.54
N ASN A 305 -6.75 8.64 -19.73
CA ASN A 305 -7.41 7.93 -18.62
C ASN A 305 -6.49 6.90 -17.97
N LEU A 306 -5.71 6.15 -18.75
CA LEU A 306 -4.74 5.18 -18.23
C LEU A 306 -3.65 5.85 -17.40
N GLY A 307 -3.10 6.98 -17.85
CA GLY A 307 -2.14 7.77 -17.07
C GLY A 307 -2.74 8.25 -15.75
N ARG A 308 -4.00 8.70 -15.76
CA ARG A 308 -4.72 9.11 -14.55
C ARG A 308 -4.92 7.95 -13.58
N MET A 309 -5.34 6.79 -14.08
CA MET A 309 -5.51 5.56 -13.30
C MET A 309 -4.21 5.11 -12.62
N LEU A 310 -3.10 5.11 -13.37
CA LEU A 310 -1.80 4.74 -12.84
C LEU A 310 -1.37 5.69 -11.71
N ARG A 311 -1.56 7.01 -11.91
CA ARG A 311 -1.27 8.01 -10.88
C ARG A 311 -2.15 7.85 -9.64
N GLU A 312 -3.43 7.56 -9.80
CA GLU A 312 -4.36 7.32 -8.69
C GLU A 312 -4.03 6.02 -7.93
N SER A 313 -3.47 5.02 -8.62
CA SER A 313 -2.98 3.77 -8.00
C SER A 313 -1.59 3.88 -7.33
N GLY A 314 -0.96 5.05 -7.39
CA GLY A 314 0.40 5.28 -6.86
C GLY A 314 1.54 4.84 -7.80
N ASN A 315 1.25 4.32 -8.99
CA ASN A 315 2.25 4.00 -10.01
C ASN A 315 2.60 5.27 -10.81
N PHE A 316 3.44 6.12 -10.21
CA PHE A 316 3.80 7.40 -10.79
C PHE A 316 4.72 7.27 -12.01
N GLU A 317 5.64 6.31 -12.05
CA GLU A 317 6.52 6.13 -13.21
C GLU A 317 5.74 5.67 -14.45
N GLY A 318 4.79 4.76 -14.26
CA GLY A 318 3.89 4.33 -15.34
C GLY A 318 3.03 5.49 -15.85
N ALA A 319 2.46 6.28 -14.94
CA ALA A 319 1.68 7.47 -15.32
C ALA A 319 2.53 8.49 -16.09
N GLU A 320 3.75 8.76 -15.61
CA GLU A 320 4.71 9.66 -16.26
C GLU A 320 5.02 9.18 -17.69
N PHE A 321 5.32 7.89 -17.87
CA PHE A 321 5.56 7.30 -19.17
C PHE A 321 4.40 7.55 -20.15
N TYR A 322 3.17 7.26 -19.74
CA TYR A 322 2.00 7.44 -20.61
C TYR A 322 1.73 8.91 -20.93
N PHE A 323 1.91 9.83 -19.97
CA PHE A 323 1.71 11.26 -20.23
C PHE A 323 2.84 11.88 -21.08
N LYS A 324 4.09 11.43 -20.94
CA LYS A 324 5.20 11.85 -21.82
C LYS A 324 4.97 11.38 -23.26
N ASP A 325 4.68 10.08 -23.46
CA ASP A 325 4.35 9.51 -24.79
C ASP A 325 3.15 10.22 -25.42
N LEU A 326 2.10 10.48 -24.63
CA LEU A 326 0.90 11.15 -25.10
C LEU A 326 1.16 12.61 -25.49
N LEU A 327 1.94 13.34 -24.67
CA LEU A 327 2.28 14.74 -24.94
C LEU A 327 3.07 14.86 -26.24
N GLU A 328 4.10 14.03 -26.45
CA GLU A 328 4.87 14.02 -27.69
C GLU A 328 3.99 13.75 -28.92
N GLU A 329 3.07 12.79 -28.80
CA GLU A 329 2.14 12.44 -29.87
C GLU A 329 1.20 13.59 -30.22
N ILE A 330 0.59 14.22 -29.21
CA ILE A 330 -0.34 15.35 -29.38
C ILE A 330 0.40 16.58 -29.92
N GLU A 331 1.58 16.90 -29.41
CA GLU A 331 2.38 18.04 -29.89
C GLU A 331 2.77 17.86 -31.37
N ARG A 332 3.09 16.64 -31.80
CA ARG A 332 3.40 16.32 -33.21
C ARG A 332 2.18 16.49 -34.13
N MET A 333 0.99 16.14 -33.66
CA MET A 333 -0.23 16.14 -34.49
C MET A 333 -0.95 17.49 -34.52
N TYR A 334 -1.03 18.16 -33.37
CA TYR A 334 -1.85 19.36 -33.20
C TYR A 334 -1.04 20.60 -32.82
N GLY A 335 0.23 20.44 -32.48
CA GLY A 335 1.11 21.52 -32.04
C GLY A 335 1.14 21.73 -30.52
N LYS A 336 2.19 22.41 -30.06
CA LYS A 336 2.53 22.65 -28.65
C LYS A 336 1.55 23.50 -27.86
N ASP A 337 0.80 24.36 -28.56
CA ASP A 337 -0.14 25.32 -27.99
C ASP A 337 -1.61 24.84 -28.12
N HIS A 338 -1.84 23.62 -28.61
CA HIS A 338 -3.19 23.05 -28.70
C HIS A 338 -3.75 22.68 -27.31
N ALA A 339 -5.05 22.86 -27.09
CA ALA A 339 -5.69 22.61 -25.79
C ALA A 339 -5.41 21.21 -25.20
N LEU A 340 -5.37 20.17 -26.06
CA LEU A 340 -5.00 18.82 -25.62
C LEU A 340 -3.54 18.72 -25.13
N ALA A 341 -2.60 19.42 -25.76
CA ALA A 341 -1.19 19.42 -25.33
C ALA A 341 -1.05 20.12 -23.97
N LEU A 342 -1.75 21.25 -23.79
CA LEU A 342 -1.76 21.99 -22.53
C LEU A 342 -2.37 21.19 -21.38
N SER A 343 -3.47 20.48 -21.66
CA SER A 343 -4.09 19.56 -20.69
C SER A 343 -3.13 18.42 -20.31
N CYS A 344 -2.53 17.76 -21.29
CA CYS A 344 -1.58 16.65 -21.07
C CYS A 344 -0.32 17.10 -20.31
N LEU A 345 0.22 18.28 -20.63
CA LEU A 345 1.37 18.87 -19.92
C LEU A 345 1.03 19.16 -18.44
N ASN A 346 -0.17 19.65 -18.15
CA ASN A 346 -0.63 19.81 -16.77
C ASN A 346 -0.77 18.46 -16.06
N GLN A 347 -1.26 17.42 -16.73
CA GLN A 347 -1.34 16.08 -16.14
C GLN A 347 0.04 15.51 -15.83
N LEU A 348 1.01 15.70 -16.73
CA LEU A 348 2.40 15.32 -16.50
C LEU A 348 2.99 16.07 -15.30
N ALA A 349 2.79 17.38 -15.20
CA ALA A 349 3.27 18.20 -14.09
C ALA A 349 2.73 17.73 -12.73
N VAL A 350 1.42 17.47 -12.64
CA VAL A 350 0.78 16.92 -11.43
C VAL A 350 1.31 15.52 -11.10
N THR A 351 1.65 14.72 -12.11
CA THR A 351 2.21 13.37 -11.92
C THR A 351 3.62 13.45 -11.34
N LEU A 352 4.48 14.30 -11.90
CA LEU A 352 5.83 14.56 -11.40
C LEU A 352 5.81 15.11 -9.97
N GLN A 353 4.86 16.02 -9.67
CA GLN A 353 4.65 16.50 -8.30
C GLN A 353 4.35 15.34 -7.33
N LYS A 354 3.43 14.45 -7.69
CA LYS A 354 3.09 13.28 -6.85
C LYS A 354 4.22 12.25 -6.75
N ALA A 355 5.07 12.17 -7.77
CA ALA A 355 6.29 11.37 -7.78
C ALA A 355 7.44 12.00 -6.95
N ASN A 356 7.23 13.17 -6.35
CA ASN A 356 8.25 13.96 -5.66
C ASN A 356 9.41 14.43 -6.57
N HIS A 357 9.19 14.52 -7.88
CA HIS A 357 10.12 15.12 -8.85
C HIS A 357 9.89 16.63 -8.93
N VAL A 358 10.19 17.35 -7.85
CA VAL A 358 9.78 18.75 -7.63
C VAL A 358 10.28 19.70 -8.72
N GLU A 359 11.55 19.63 -9.10
CA GLU A 359 12.14 20.53 -10.12
C GLU A 359 11.54 20.34 -11.51
N GLU A 360 11.34 19.09 -11.94
CA GLU A 360 10.70 18.79 -13.22
C GLU A 360 9.23 19.24 -13.22
N ALA A 361 8.52 19.01 -12.10
CA ALA A 361 7.15 19.49 -11.93
C ALA A 361 7.07 21.02 -12.01
N LEU A 362 7.98 21.75 -11.35
CA LEU A 362 8.06 23.21 -11.41
C LEU A 362 8.26 23.70 -12.84
N GLN A 363 9.21 23.08 -13.57
CA GLN A 363 9.47 23.43 -14.97
C GLN A 363 8.23 23.17 -15.86
N CYS A 364 7.58 22.01 -15.71
CA CYS A 364 6.36 21.70 -16.46
C CYS A 364 5.20 22.64 -16.12
N HIS A 365 5.02 23.00 -14.84
CA HIS A 365 3.97 23.94 -14.43
C HIS A 365 4.23 25.35 -14.97
N ARG A 366 5.48 25.83 -14.94
CA ARG A 366 5.85 27.14 -15.52
C ARG A 366 5.62 27.18 -17.03
N ASP A 367 6.04 26.14 -17.77
CA ASP A 367 5.79 26.04 -19.21
C ASP A 367 4.29 26.00 -19.52
N CYS A 368 3.53 25.15 -18.82
CA CYS A 368 2.08 25.06 -18.97
C CYS A 368 1.39 26.43 -18.74
N LEU A 369 1.77 27.13 -17.67
CA LEU A 369 1.25 28.46 -17.36
C LEU A 369 1.59 29.47 -18.46
N GLN A 370 2.83 29.52 -18.93
CA GLN A 370 3.26 30.43 -19.99
C GLN A 370 2.46 30.19 -21.29
N ARG A 371 2.30 28.92 -21.69
CA ARG A 371 1.55 28.59 -22.90
C ARG A 371 0.06 28.92 -22.75
N ARG A 372 -0.57 28.58 -21.62
CA ARG A 372 -1.98 28.92 -21.35
C ARG A 372 -2.23 30.43 -21.33
N ARG A 373 -1.31 31.23 -20.76
CA ARG A 373 -1.39 32.70 -20.83
C ARG A 373 -1.44 33.22 -22.27
N ARG A 374 -0.61 32.68 -23.16
CA ARG A 374 -0.59 33.08 -24.58
C ARG A 374 -1.86 32.69 -25.33
N VAL A 375 -2.38 31.48 -25.09
CA VAL A 375 -3.49 30.90 -25.86
C VAL A 375 -4.86 31.34 -25.34
N LEU A 376 -5.04 31.34 -24.02
CA LEU A 376 -6.33 31.54 -23.36
C LEU A 376 -6.44 32.92 -22.67
N GLY A 377 -5.30 33.59 -22.43
CA GLY A 377 -5.23 34.83 -21.66
C GLY A 377 -5.04 34.60 -20.16
N GLU A 378 -4.70 35.68 -19.44
CA GLU A 378 -4.36 35.66 -18.00
C GLU A 378 -5.52 35.21 -17.11
N ASN A 379 -6.75 35.63 -17.43
CA ASN A 379 -7.92 35.43 -16.58
C ASN A 379 -8.74 34.19 -16.94
N HIS A 380 -8.32 33.38 -17.91
CA HIS A 380 -9.04 32.16 -18.22
C HIS A 380 -8.92 31.14 -17.08
N GLU A 381 -9.99 30.41 -16.74
CA GLU A 381 -10.01 29.52 -15.57
C GLU A 381 -8.90 28.45 -15.62
N GLU A 382 -8.60 27.89 -16.80
CA GLU A 382 -7.47 26.96 -16.93
C GLU A 382 -6.10 27.61 -16.67
N THR A 383 -5.92 28.89 -17.03
CA THR A 383 -4.71 29.65 -16.71
C THR A 383 -4.62 29.86 -15.20
N LEU A 384 -5.72 30.27 -14.57
CA LEU A 384 -5.81 30.49 -13.11
C LEU A 384 -5.63 29.19 -12.31
N GLN A 385 -6.06 28.05 -12.87
CA GLN A 385 -5.77 26.73 -12.31
C GLN A 385 -4.27 26.42 -12.37
N SER A 386 -3.58 26.69 -13.49
CA SER A 386 -2.13 26.55 -13.59
C SER A 386 -1.38 27.48 -12.62
N VAL A 387 -1.83 28.73 -12.46
CA VAL A 387 -1.30 29.67 -11.45
C VAL A 387 -1.43 29.06 -10.05
N SER A 388 -2.61 28.55 -9.71
CA SER A 388 -2.87 27.95 -8.40
C SER A 388 -2.02 26.71 -8.14
N ASN A 389 -1.86 25.83 -9.15
CA ASN A 389 -1.05 24.63 -9.03
C ASN A 389 0.43 24.97 -8.82
N LEU A 390 0.96 25.95 -9.56
CA LEU A 390 2.34 26.41 -9.38
C LEU A 390 2.54 27.04 -7.99
N ALA A 391 1.60 27.87 -7.53
CA ALA A 391 1.66 28.47 -6.19
C ALA A 391 1.66 27.39 -5.08
N VAL A 392 0.82 26.37 -5.20
CA VAL A 392 0.81 25.23 -4.27
C VAL A 392 2.13 24.46 -4.32
N LEU A 393 2.68 24.18 -5.51
CA LEU A 393 3.95 23.46 -5.60
C LEU A 393 5.10 24.25 -4.98
N LEU A 394 5.21 25.55 -5.26
CA LEU A 394 6.17 26.44 -4.61
C LEU A 394 5.96 26.48 -3.09
N SER A 395 4.70 26.46 -2.61
CA SER A 395 4.39 26.44 -1.17
C SER A 395 4.91 25.20 -0.44
N LEU A 396 5.08 24.09 -1.15
CA LEU A 396 5.57 22.83 -0.61
C LEU A 396 7.10 22.71 -0.65
N HIS A 397 7.79 23.62 -1.35
CA HIS A 397 9.24 23.62 -1.40
C HIS A 397 9.81 24.05 -0.03
N ARG A 398 10.45 23.10 0.67
CA ARG A 398 11.07 23.34 1.99
C ARG A 398 12.57 23.01 1.95
N PRO A 399 13.43 23.82 2.58
CA PRO A 399 13.15 25.13 3.16
C PRO A 399 12.73 26.14 2.07
N MET A 400 11.84 27.07 2.44
CA MET A 400 11.30 28.06 1.52
C MET A 400 12.13 29.34 1.61
N SER A 401 12.72 29.79 0.50
CA SER A 401 13.41 31.08 0.46
C SER A 401 12.41 32.23 0.38
N ILE A 402 12.86 33.44 0.72
CA ILE A 402 12.03 34.66 0.64
C ILE A 402 11.59 34.91 -0.80
N GLU A 403 12.46 34.64 -1.79
CA GLU A 403 12.13 34.81 -3.20
C GLU A 403 11.02 33.85 -3.67
N ILE A 404 11.08 32.58 -3.25
CA ILE A 404 10.05 31.58 -3.56
C ILE A 404 8.74 31.95 -2.86
N PHE A 405 8.81 32.42 -1.61
CA PHE A 405 7.63 32.88 -0.87
C PHE A 405 6.95 34.04 -1.60
N GLU A 406 7.68 35.07 -2.03
CA GLU A 406 7.10 36.20 -2.74
C GLU A 406 6.57 35.83 -4.13
N GLU A 407 7.23 34.90 -4.85
CA GLU A 407 6.69 34.33 -6.10
C GLU A 407 5.34 33.64 -5.85
N ALA A 408 5.28 32.73 -4.88
CA ALA A 408 4.06 32.00 -4.54
C ALA A 408 2.94 32.93 -4.04
N ARG A 409 3.27 33.92 -3.20
CA ARG A 409 2.33 34.94 -2.72
C ARG A 409 1.71 35.73 -3.87
N SER A 410 2.53 36.16 -4.83
CA SER A 410 2.07 36.86 -6.04
C SER A 410 1.13 35.99 -6.87
N LEU A 411 1.50 34.73 -7.09
CA LEU A 411 0.68 33.77 -7.84
C LEU A 411 -0.66 33.50 -7.14
N TYR A 412 -0.67 33.28 -5.83
CA TYR A 412 -1.92 33.13 -5.07
C TYR A 412 -2.80 34.36 -5.17
N SER A 413 -2.24 35.57 -4.99
CA SER A 413 -2.97 36.83 -5.15
C SER A 413 -3.57 36.97 -6.56
N LEU A 414 -2.81 36.61 -7.61
CA LEU A 414 -3.30 36.61 -8.99
C LEU A 414 -4.45 35.62 -9.19
N ALA A 415 -4.31 34.39 -8.68
CA ALA A 415 -5.33 33.35 -8.81
C ALA A 415 -6.64 33.75 -8.11
N VAL A 416 -6.56 34.29 -6.89
CA VAL A 416 -7.73 34.77 -6.15
C VAL A 416 -8.42 35.90 -6.90
N LYS A 417 -7.70 36.98 -7.24
CA LYS A 417 -8.27 38.14 -7.95
C LYS A 417 -8.88 37.76 -9.30
N GLY A 418 -8.18 36.92 -10.07
CA GLY A 418 -8.67 36.45 -11.37
C GLY A 418 -9.96 35.63 -11.25
N ARG A 419 -10.06 34.75 -10.24
CA ARG A 419 -11.27 33.95 -10.00
C ARG A 419 -12.42 34.78 -9.45
N GLU A 420 -12.15 35.72 -8.55
CA GLU A 420 -13.15 36.66 -8.04
C GLU A 420 -13.80 37.45 -9.18
N LEU A 421 -13.01 37.89 -10.17
CA LEU A 421 -13.51 38.62 -11.33
C LEU A 421 -14.28 37.74 -12.34
N THR A 422 -13.90 36.47 -12.51
CA THR A 422 -14.42 35.63 -13.61
C THR A 422 -15.54 34.69 -13.20
N ILE A 423 -15.40 34.03 -12.05
CA ILE A 423 -16.37 33.03 -11.55
C ILE A 423 -17.06 33.47 -10.24
N GLY A 424 -16.56 34.55 -9.62
CA GLY A 424 -17.16 35.19 -8.46
C GLY A 424 -16.48 34.82 -7.14
N GLU A 425 -16.63 35.72 -6.16
CA GLU A 425 -15.99 35.62 -4.83
C GLU A 425 -16.48 34.43 -3.99
N LYS A 426 -17.72 33.98 -4.22
CA LYS A 426 -18.35 32.89 -3.47
C LYS A 426 -18.25 31.52 -4.15
N ASP A 427 -17.61 31.44 -5.33
CA ASP A 427 -17.43 30.15 -6.02
C ASP A 427 -16.51 29.23 -5.17
N PRO A 428 -16.86 27.95 -4.99
CA PRO A 428 -16.05 27.01 -4.20
C PRO A 428 -14.56 26.95 -4.61
N ARG A 429 -14.23 27.14 -5.89
CA ARG A 429 -12.84 27.16 -6.38
C ARG A 429 -12.10 28.41 -5.96
N THR A 430 -12.77 29.57 -5.95
CA THR A 430 -12.24 30.81 -5.40
C THR A 430 -11.94 30.64 -3.92
N LEU A 431 -12.92 30.12 -3.15
CA LEU A 431 -12.80 29.90 -1.71
C LEU A 431 -11.76 28.85 -1.33
N TYR A 432 -11.58 27.81 -2.15
CA TYR A 432 -10.52 26.82 -1.99
C TYR A 432 -9.13 27.45 -2.18
N THR A 433 -8.97 28.28 -3.22
CA THR A 433 -7.73 29.03 -3.48
C THR A 433 -7.41 29.98 -2.33
N LEU A 434 -8.44 30.68 -1.86
CA LEU A 434 -8.36 31.61 -0.74
C LEU A 434 -7.92 30.91 0.56
N SER A 435 -8.48 29.73 0.84
CA SER A 435 -8.10 28.92 2.01
C SER A 435 -6.65 28.43 1.93
N ASN A 436 -6.18 28.06 0.74
CA ASN A 436 -4.78 27.66 0.54
C ASN A 436 -3.82 28.84 0.64
N PHE A 437 -4.21 30.01 0.12
CA PHE A 437 -3.42 31.22 0.25
C PHE A 437 -3.30 31.66 1.71
N ALA A 438 -4.39 31.61 2.46
CA ALA A 438 -4.41 31.93 3.88
C ALA A 438 -3.46 31.03 4.69
N ARG A 439 -3.51 29.70 4.45
CA ARG A 439 -2.58 28.74 5.06
C ARG A 439 -1.13 29.03 4.66
N PHE A 440 -0.88 29.31 3.38
CA PHE A 440 0.46 29.63 2.90
C PHE A 440 1.07 30.86 3.62
N LEU A 441 0.25 31.88 3.92
CA LEU A 441 0.72 33.06 4.66
C LEU A 441 1.07 32.77 6.12
N SER A 442 0.43 31.79 6.78
CA SER A 442 0.80 31.40 8.16
C SER A 442 2.11 30.61 8.22
N GLU A 443 2.48 29.95 7.11
CA GLU A 443 3.70 29.14 6.95
C GLU A 443 4.87 29.94 6.32
N ALA A 444 4.88 31.26 6.47
CA ALA A 444 5.89 32.14 5.91
C ALA A 444 7.28 31.86 6.52
N PRO A 445 8.37 31.95 5.74
CA PRO A 445 9.73 31.76 6.26
C PRO A 445 10.13 32.82 7.30
N GLU A 446 9.57 34.03 7.19
CA GLU A 446 9.66 35.08 8.20
C GLU A 446 8.27 35.41 8.74
N PRO A 447 7.80 34.73 9.82
CA PRO A 447 6.49 34.96 10.39
C PRO A 447 6.35 36.38 10.95
N SER A 448 5.22 37.04 10.69
CA SER A 448 4.92 38.38 11.21
C SER A 448 3.46 38.51 11.61
N ALA A 449 3.17 39.45 12.52
CA ALA A 449 1.79 39.69 12.97
C ALA A 449 0.89 40.15 11.81
N GLU A 450 1.43 40.90 10.85
CA GLU A 450 0.73 41.35 9.64
C GLU A 450 0.31 40.15 8.78
N LEU A 451 1.22 39.20 8.55
CA LEU A 451 0.94 37.99 7.77
C LEU A 451 -0.11 37.10 8.43
N PHE A 452 -0.03 36.91 9.75
CA PHE A 452 -1.06 36.18 10.49
C PHE A 452 -2.42 36.90 10.46
N ASN A 453 -2.45 38.23 10.51
CA ASN A 453 -3.70 38.98 10.40
C ASN A 453 -4.30 38.90 8.98
N GLU A 454 -3.47 38.94 7.94
CA GLU A 454 -3.91 38.71 6.56
C GLU A 454 -4.45 37.28 6.39
N SER A 455 -3.71 36.26 6.86
CA SER A 455 -4.15 34.85 6.88
C SER A 455 -5.52 34.69 7.55
N ASP A 456 -5.71 35.26 8.73
CA ASP A 456 -6.96 35.16 9.48
C ASP A 456 -8.15 35.81 8.74
N GLN A 457 -7.96 37.00 8.14
CA GLN A 457 -8.99 37.64 7.32
C GLN A 457 -9.43 36.78 6.12
N LEU A 458 -8.46 36.17 5.43
CA LEU A 458 -8.74 35.30 4.28
C LEU A 458 -9.43 34.00 4.72
N HIS A 459 -8.99 33.38 5.82
CA HIS A 459 -9.64 32.20 6.40
C HIS A 459 -11.06 32.49 6.86
N GLN A 460 -11.30 33.60 7.57
CA GLN A 460 -12.65 34.00 7.99
C GLN A 460 -13.59 34.16 6.79
N ARG A 461 -13.14 34.85 5.74
CA ARG A 461 -13.92 35.03 4.51
C ARG A 461 -14.23 33.69 3.83
N ALA A 462 -13.24 32.80 3.74
CA ALA A 462 -13.39 31.48 3.11
C ALA A 462 -14.37 30.58 3.90
N VAL A 463 -14.15 30.43 5.21
CA VAL A 463 -14.94 29.58 6.09
C VAL A 463 -16.38 30.04 6.17
N GLN A 464 -16.63 31.35 6.32
CA GLN A 464 -17.99 31.87 6.39
C GLN A 464 -18.77 31.61 5.09
N SER A 465 -18.15 31.90 3.94
CA SER A 465 -18.77 31.68 2.64
C SER A 465 -19.03 30.19 2.37
N LEU A 466 -18.11 29.30 2.75
CA LEU A 466 -18.27 27.85 2.60
C LEU A 466 -19.36 27.29 3.54
N LYS A 467 -19.47 27.79 4.78
CA LYS A 467 -20.56 27.42 5.69
C LYS A 467 -21.92 27.78 5.11
N ASP A 468 -22.05 28.99 4.56
CA ASP A 468 -23.31 29.47 3.97
C ASP A 468 -23.69 28.71 2.70
N LEU A 469 -22.71 28.32 1.87
CA LEU A 469 -22.95 27.68 0.58
C LEU A 469 -23.11 26.15 0.65
N LEU A 470 -22.22 25.47 1.39
CA LEU A 470 -22.08 24.01 1.35
C LEU A 470 -22.43 23.32 2.67
N GLN A 471 -22.80 24.10 3.70
CA GLN A 471 -23.00 23.64 5.07
C GLN A 471 -21.69 23.22 5.77
N GLN A 472 -21.75 23.11 7.10
CA GLN A 472 -20.57 22.87 7.95
C GLN A 472 -19.89 21.52 7.72
N GLY A 473 -20.67 20.48 7.40
CA GLY A 473 -20.15 19.12 7.23
C GLY A 473 -19.58 18.83 5.85
N HIS A 474 -19.59 19.78 4.90
CA HIS A 474 -19.05 19.51 3.57
C HIS A 474 -17.51 19.38 3.62
N PRO A 475 -16.90 18.44 2.86
CA PRO A 475 -15.45 18.22 2.90
C PRO A 475 -14.61 19.49 2.71
N LEU A 476 -14.96 20.34 1.74
CA LEU A 476 -14.27 21.63 1.53
C LEU A 476 -14.38 22.58 2.74
N THR A 477 -15.56 22.63 3.39
CA THR A 477 -15.76 23.44 4.61
C THR A 477 -14.91 22.90 5.76
N LEU A 478 -14.87 21.57 5.93
CA LEU A 478 -14.05 20.91 6.95
C LEU A 478 -12.56 21.14 6.74
N SER A 479 -12.07 21.07 5.50
CA SER A 479 -10.67 21.37 5.18
C SER A 479 -10.31 22.84 5.41
N SER A 480 -11.22 23.77 5.08
CA SER A 480 -11.01 25.21 5.35
C SER A 480 -10.98 25.50 6.86
N LEU A 481 -11.88 24.87 7.64
CA LEU A 481 -11.89 24.94 9.11
C LEU A 481 -10.63 24.35 9.73
N HIS A 482 -10.17 23.19 9.23
CA HIS A 482 -8.91 22.58 9.65
C HIS A 482 -7.74 23.54 9.43
N ASN A 483 -7.59 24.08 8.21
CA ASN A 483 -6.48 24.98 7.87
C ASN A 483 -6.51 26.27 8.70
N GLN A 484 -7.70 26.84 8.95
CA GLN A 484 -7.83 28.01 9.81
C GLN A 484 -7.36 27.72 11.24
N ALA A 485 -7.73 26.56 11.79
CA ALA A 485 -7.31 26.18 13.14
C ALA A 485 -5.79 25.93 13.21
N CYS A 486 -5.19 25.36 12.17
CA CYS A 486 -3.74 25.26 12.05
C CYS A 486 -3.08 26.64 12.01
N SER A 487 -3.59 27.60 11.23
CA SER A 487 -3.06 28.97 11.18
C SER A 487 -3.14 29.66 12.55
N TRP A 488 -4.22 29.44 13.32
CA TRP A 488 -4.31 29.92 14.70
C TRP A 488 -3.27 29.28 15.63
N LEU A 489 -2.99 27.99 15.46
CA LEU A 489 -1.92 27.31 16.20
C LEU A 489 -0.55 27.91 15.85
N ASP A 490 -0.24 28.07 14.56
CA ASP A 490 1.03 28.66 14.10
C ASP A 490 1.23 30.06 14.70
N ARG A 491 0.15 30.86 14.74
CA ARG A 491 0.14 32.17 15.40
C ARG A 491 0.41 32.08 16.91
N CYS A 492 -0.20 31.12 17.60
CA CYS A 492 0.04 30.92 19.04
C CYS A 492 1.49 30.52 19.31
N VAL A 493 2.06 29.64 18.48
CA VAL A 493 3.46 29.22 18.58
C VAL A 493 4.38 30.42 18.37
N PHE A 494 4.14 31.21 17.32
CA PHE A 494 4.89 32.45 17.05
C PHE A 494 4.82 33.44 18.23
N GLN A 495 3.63 33.62 18.81
CA GLN A 495 3.41 34.55 19.94
C GLN A 495 3.82 33.97 21.29
N LYS A 496 4.20 32.69 21.36
CA LYS A 496 4.46 31.95 22.59
C LYS A 496 3.27 31.95 23.56
N THR A 497 2.06 31.85 23.02
CA THR A 497 0.79 31.89 23.76
C THR A 497 0.05 30.55 23.75
N CYS A 498 0.81 29.45 23.78
CA CYS A 498 0.28 28.08 23.70
C CYS A 498 -0.12 27.47 25.05
N SER A 499 -0.12 28.21 26.15
CA SER A 499 -0.59 27.70 27.45
C SER A 499 -2.10 27.46 27.46
N ALA A 500 -2.56 26.53 28.30
CA ALA A 500 -3.99 26.24 28.44
C ALA A 500 -4.77 27.46 28.98
N GLY A 501 -5.93 27.78 28.39
CA GLY A 501 -6.76 28.92 28.78
C GLY A 501 -6.56 30.19 27.93
N GLY A 502 -6.33 30.05 26.62
CA GLY A 502 -5.97 31.14 25.71
C GLY A 502 -6.42 30.92 24.25
N PRO A 503 -5.87 31.68 23.28
CA PRO A 503 -6.26 31.59 21.86
C PRO A 503 -6.11 30.20 21.23
N ILE A 504 -5.26 29.34 21.81
CA ILE A 504 -5.08 27.95 21.37
C ILE A 504 -6.33 27.08 21.59
N ASP A 505 -7.18 27.41 22.56
CA ASP A 505 -8.41 26.66 22.85
C ASP A 505 -9.44 26.78 21.71
N GLU A 506 -9.42 27.90 20.96
CA GLU A 506 -10.24 28.08 19.76
C GLU A 506 -9.80 27.12 18.66
N SER A 507 -8.48 26.97 18.44
CA SER A 507 -7.92 25.99 17.51
C SER A 507 -8.29 24.56 17.89
N ILE A 508 -8.09 24.18 19.17
CA ILE A 508 -8.45 22.85 19.68
C ILE A 508 -9.94 22.56 19.49
N SER A 509 -10.80 23.52 19.84
CA SER A 509 -12.26 23.37 19.73
C SER A 509 -12.69 23.17 18.27
N GLN A 510 -12.11 23.94 17.34
CA GLN A 510 -12.39 23.83 15.93
C GLN A 510 -11.87 22.49 15.35
N LEU A 511 -10.65 22.07 15.69
CA LEU A 511 -10.11 20.78 15.25
C LEU A 511 -10.90 19.60 15.82
N ARG A 512 -11.35 19.65 17.08
CA ARG A 512 -12.24 18.63 17.66
C ARG A 512 -13.57 18.53 16.93
N LEU A 513 -14.15 19.67 16.54
CA LEU A 513 -15.37 19.69 15.73
C LEU A 513 -15.13 19.08 14.34
N VAL A 514 -14.05 19.47 13.67
CA VAL A 514 -13.68 18.90 12.37
C VAL A 514 -13.45 17.39 12.49
N HIS A 515 -12.70 16.95 13.50
CA HIS A 515 -12.43 15.55 13.76
C HIS A 515 -13.73 14.76 13.96
N LYS A 516 -14.64 15.24 14.81
CA LYS A 516 -15.94 14.61 15.02
C LYS A 516 -16.71 14.44 13.71
N LEU A 517 -16.83 15.51 12.92
CA LEU A 517 -17.57 15.48 11.66
C LEU A 517 -16.90 14.60 10.60
N ARG A 518 -15.56 14.55 10.56
CA ARG A 518 -14.80 13.64 9.69
C ARG A 518 -14.98 12.18 10.11
N VAL A 519 -14.93 11.85 11.41
CA VAL A 519 -15.21 10.50 11.91
C VAL A 519 -16.63 10.05 11.55
N GLU A 520 -17.63 10.92 11.74
CA GLU A 520 -19.04 10.60 11.43
C GLU A 520 -19.28 10.33 9.93
N LYS A 521 -18.55 11.02 9.03
CA LYS A 521 -18.76 10.94 7.58
C LYS A 521 -17.81 10.00 6.84
N LEU A 522 -16.55 9.96 7.26
CA LEU A 522 -15.45 9.30 6.56
C LEU A 522 -14.89 8.12 7.35
N GLY A 523 -15.18 8.02 8.65
CA GLY A 523 -14.57 7.05 9.56
C GLY A 523 -13.24 7.53 10.15
N LYS A 524 -12.77 6.82 11.18
CA LYS A 524 -11.53 7.13 11.91
C LYS A 524 -10.27 6.97 11.04
N GLU A 525 -10.25 5.93 10.21
CA GLU A 525 -9.08 5.57 9.40
C GLU A 525 -8.89 6.44 8.15
N HIS A 526 -9.83 7.33 7.83
CA HIS A 526 -9.68 8.18 6.65
C HIS A 526 -8.47 9.13 6.82
N PRO A 527 -7.62 9.33 5.78
CA PRO A 527 -6.41 10.15 5.88
C PRO A 527 -6.66 11.56 6.44
N ASP A 528 -7.71 12.24 5.97
CA ASP A 528 -8.10 13.55 6.50
C ASP A 528 -8.50 13.51 8.00
N THR A 529 -9.11 12.42 8.47
CA THR A 529 -9.46 12.25 9.89
C THR A 529 -8.19 12.08 10.71
N GLN A 530 -7.31 11.17 10.30
CA GLN A 530 -6.02 10.94 10.92
C GLN A 530 -5.13 12.20 10.90
N GLN A 531 -5.20 13.02 9.84
CA GLN A 531 -4.49 14.30 9.79
C GLN A 531 -4.96 15.27 10.89
N THR A 532 -6.28 15.39 11.10
CA THR A 532 -6.81 16.22 12.19
C THR A 532 -6.43 15.67 13.56
N GLU A 533 -6.45 14.34 13.72
CA GLU A 533 -6.06 13.69 14.97
C GLU A 533 -4.59 13.93 15.29
N ARG A 534 -3.69 13.76 14.31
CA ARG A 534 -2.27 14.11 14.45
C ARG A 534 -2.07 15.57 14.85
N LYS A 535 -2.83 16.50 14.26
CA LYS A 535 -2.74 17.92 14.63
C LYS A 535 -3.23 18.20 16.06
N LEU A 536 -4.26 17.49 16.53
CA LEU A 536 -4.71 17.57 17.92
C LEU A 536 -3.66 17.02 18.89
N GLN A 537 -2.98 15.94 18.52
CA GLN A 537 -1.86 15.37 19.30
C GLN A 537 -0.66 16.33 19.33
N GLU A 538 -0.34 16.95 18.20
CA GLU A 538 0.70 17.98 18.08
C GLU A 538 0.42 19.16 19.03
N ILE A 539 -0.81 19.66 19.06
CA ILE A 539 -1.20 20.73 20.00
C ILE A 539 -1.01 20.28 21.45
N ALA A 540 -1.42 19.06 21.80
CA ALA A 540 -1.25 18.56 23.17
C ALA A 540 0.24 18.47 23.57
N ARG A 541 1.11 18.07 22.63
CA ARG A 541 2.57 18.09 22.83
C ARG A 541 3.09 19.52 23.05
N ILE A 542 2.70 20.47 22.19
CA ILE A 542 3.08 21.88 22.31
C ILE A 542 2.63 22.46 23.66
N GLN A 543 1.38 22.21 24.07
CA GLN A 543 0.88 22.68 25.39
C GLN A 543 1.71 22.13 26.56
N LYS A 544 2.12 20.86 26.48
CA LYS A 544 2.98 20.22 27.49
C LYS A 544 4.40 20.81 27.48
N GLN A 545 4.96 21.07 26.30
CA GLN A 545 6.27 21.71 26.15
C GLN A 545 6.29 23.11 26.75
N PHE A 546 5.29 23.95 26.47
CA PHE A 546 5.20 25.29 27.04
C PHE A 546 4.97 25.28 28.57
N ALA A 547 4.19 24.32 29.08
CA ALA A 547 4.03 24.14 30.52
C ALA A 547 5.36 23.72 31.21
N ASN A 548 6.24 23.02 30.50
CA ASN A 548 7.54 22.57 30.99
C ASN A 548 8.66 23.61 30.79
N SER A 549 8.62 24.44 29.75
CA SER A 549 9.60 25.49 29.48
C SER A 549 9.57 26.62 30.52
N ASP A 550 8.39 26.88 31.10
CA ASP A 550 8.26 27.79 32.25
C ASP A 550 8.90 27.21 33.53
N ALA A 551 9.20 25.91 33.57
CA ALA A 551 9.78 25.23 34.72
C ALA A 551 11.31 25.04 34.64
N ASN A 552 11.88 24.84 33.44
CA ASN A 552 13.31 24.55 33.25
C ASN A 552 13.86 25.28 32.02
N GLY A 553 14.51 26.43 32.22
CA GLY A 553 15.14 27.18 31.13
C GLY A 553 16.36 26.47 30.53
N ALA A 554 16.20 25.77 29.41
CA ALA A 554 17.29 25.33 28.56
C ALA A 554 16.86 25.18 27.07
N ASP A 555 17.60 25.88 26.21
CA ASP A 555 17.78 25.86 24.76
C ASP A 555 17.07 24.76 23.91
N GLN A 556 15.73 24.82 23.77
CA GLN A 556 14.91 23.87 22.96
C GLN A 556 14.97 24.09 21.42
N GLY A 557 15.55 25.18 20.91
CA GLY A 557 15.35 25.64 19.53
C GLY A 557 16.16 25.00 18.40
N ARG A 558 16.91 23.89 18.61
CA ARG A 558 17.86 23.36 17.60
C ARG A 558 17.30 22.24 16.71
N LEU A 559 16.43 21.38 17.23
CA LEU A 559 15.77 20.33 16.43
C LEU A 559 14.54 20.90 15.69
N GLU A 560 13.88 21.87 16.30
CA GLU A 560 12.62 22.50 15.83
C GLU A 560 12.75 23.23 14.48
N SER A 561 13.98 23.52 14.02
CA SER A 561 14.24 24.14 12.72
C SER A 561 14.35 23.14 11.56
N PHE A 562 14.21 21.84 11.82
CA PHE A 562 14.33 20.78 10.82
C PHE A 562 13.04 19.93 10.72
N PRO A 563 12.67 19.46 9.52
CA PRO A 563 11.42 18.70 9.32
C PRO A 563 11.39 17.32 9.98
N SER A 564 12.56 16.75 10.28
CA SER A 564 12.73 15.47 10.99
C SER A 564 14.10 15.41 11.65
N PHE A 565 14.28 14.48 12.59
CA PHE A 565 15.59 14.18 13.18
C PHE A 565 16.60 13.74 12.11
N GLN A 566 16.15 13.05 11.06
CA GLN A 566 17.00 12.63 9.96
C GLN A 566 17.55 13.82 9.17
N ASP A 567 16.70 14.81 8.87
CA ASP A 567 17.12 16.03 8.16
C ASP A 567 18.08 16.88 9.00
N PHE A 568 17.79 16.99 10.30
CA PHE A 568 18.70 17.62 11.25
C PHE A 568 20.07 16.97 11.22
N PHE A 569 20.14 15.64 11.31
CA PHE A 569 21.41 14.95 11.40
C PHE A 569 22.19 15.04 10.08
N GLN A 570 21.54 14.87 8.93
CA GLN A 570 22.19 14.99 7.62
C GLN A 570 22.75 16.40 7.38
N ALA A 571 22.10 17.44 7.92
CA ALA A 571 22.61 18.80 7.80
C ALA A 571 23.88 19.07 8.63
N HIS A 572 24.12 18.27 9.68
CA HIS A 572 25.24 18.49 10.60
C HIS A 572 26.35 17.44 10.47
N PHE A 573 26.04 16.25 9.94
CA PHE A 573 26.95 15.12 9.88
C PHE A 573 26.78 14.37 8.54
N GLU A 574 27.84 14.35 7.72
CA GLU A 574 27.79 13.80 6.35
C GLU A 574 28.07 12.29 6.30
N VAL A 575 29.08 11.80 7.05
CA VAL A 575 29.44 10.38 7.22
C VAL A 575 30.07 10.19 8.61
N VAL A 576 29.73 9.10 9.31
CA VAL A 576 30.38 8.69 10.57
C VAL A 576 31.08 7.37 10.35
N HIS A 577 32.39 7.42 10.11
CA HIS A 577 33.20 6.23 9.78
C HIS A 577 34.52 6.15 10.56
N THR A 578 34.84 7.18 11.34
CA THR A 578 36.02 7.23 12.21
C THR A 578 35.62 7.36 13.69
N ALA A 579 36.54 7.02 14.59
CA ALA A 579 36.34 7.19 16.03
C ALA A 579 36.09 8.66 16.40
N GLU A 580 36.82 9.59 15.77
CA GLU A 580 36.72 11.02 16.03
C GLU A 580 35.34 11.59 15.63
N GLU A 581 34.84 11.21 14.45
CA GLU A 581 33.50 11.61 13.99
C GLU A 581 32.40 11.05 14.90
N PHE A 582 32.54 9.78 15.32
CA PHE A 582 31.58 9.14 16.22
C PHE A 582 31.55 9.80 17.60
N GLN A 583 32.72 10.13 18.16
CA GLN A 583 32.83 10.88 19.40
C GLN A 583 32.22 12.29 19.28
N GLN A 584 32.44 12.97 18.15
CA GLN A 584 31.91 14.31 17.91
C GLN A 584 30.38 14.31 17.85
N VAL A 585 29.77 13.33 17.16
CA VAL A 585 28.31 13.16 17.12
C VAL A 585 27.78 12.97 18.53
N ARG A 586 28.29 11.99 19.29
CA ARG A 586 27.77 11.69 20.63
C ARG A 586 27.90 12.87 21.59
N LYS A 587 29.03 13.58 21.56
CA LYS A 587 29.22 14.82 22.33
C LYS A 587 28.20 15.90 21.96
N TYR A 588 27.99 16.11 20.66
CA TYR A 588 27.04 17.11 20.17
C TYR A 588 25.59 16.80 20.57
N MET A 589 25.23 15.51 20.53
CA MET A 589 23.93 15.02 20.96
C MET A 589 23.71 15.24 22.47
N HIS A 590 24.71 14.96 23.30
CA HIS A 590 24.66 15.19 24.76
C HIS A 590 24.50 16.67 25.15
N GLU A 591 25.14 17.59 24.43
CA GLU A 591 25.25 19.00 24.83
C GLU A 591 24.08 19.88 24.37
N GLY A 592 23.15 19.39 23.55
CA GLY A 592 22.18 20.27 22.89
C GLY A 592 20.89 19.67 22.36
N ILE A 593 20.58 18.39 22.60
CA ILE A 593 19.33 17.76 22.15
C ILE A 593 18.71 16.96 23.29
N VAL A 594 17.41 17.13 23.50
CA VAL A 594 16.65 16.39 24.53
C VAL A 594 16.25 15.02 23.98
N ALA A 595 16.56 13.94 24.69
CA ALA A 595 16.20 12.56 24.31
C ALA A 595 14.72 12.41 23.93
N ASP A 596 13.84 13.04 24.71
CA ASP A 596 12.39 13.06 24.49
C ASP A 596 11.99 13.63 23.10
N LEU A 597 12.72 14.62 22.58
CA LEU A 597 12.41 15.21 21.26
C LEU A 597 12.74 14.23 20.12
N VAL A 598 13.84 13.50 20.25
CA VAL A 598 14.23 12.48 19.26
C VAL A 598 13.32 11.26 19.37
N PHE A 599 12.95 10.87 20.59
CA PHE A 599 11.96 9.81 20.83
C PHE A 599 10.62 10.16 20.17
N ASP A 600 10.11 11.38 20.41
CA ASP A 600 8.84 11.85 19.84
C ASP A 600 8.86 11.91 18.31
N ASP A 601 9.96 12.36 17.70
CA ASP A 601 10.12 12.40 16.23
C ASP A 601 10.15 10.99 15.61
N LEU A 602 10.85 10.05 16.26
CA LEU A 602 10.90 8.66 15.82
C LEU A 602 9.55 7.95 16.01
N LEU A 603 8.84 8.24 17.09
CA LEU A 603 7.49 7.75 17.32
C LEU A 603 6.53 8.31 16.25
N ALA A 604 6.60 9.62 15.96
CA ALA A 604 5.78 10.27 14.94
C ALA A 604 6.07 9.75 13.52
N SER A 605 7.33 9.41 13.25
CA SER A 605 7.79 8.82 12.01
C SER A 605 7.47 7.32 11.90
N GLY A 606 6.93 6.70 12.97
CA GLY A 606 6.65 5.27 13.00
C GLY A 606 7.89 4.38 13.11
N PHE A 607 9.06 4.93 13.45
CA PHE A 607 10.26 4.14 13.68
C PHE A 607 10.21 3.34 14.97
N ILE A 608 9.57 3.90 16.00
CA ILE A 608 9.30 3.22 17.27
C ILE A 608 7.80 3.28 17.60
N ASP A 609 7.32 2.32 18.38
CA ASP A 609 5.96 2.34 18.92
C ASP A 609 5.90 3.08 20.27
N GLU A 610 4.69 3.18 20.83
CA GLU A 610 4.44 3.87 22.11
C GLU A 610 5.20 3.23 23.29
N ASP A 611 5.58 1.96 23.16
CA ASP A 611 6.35 1.20 24.15
C ASP A 611 7.88 1.27 23.90
N GLY A 612 8.31 2.04 22.89
CA GLY A 612 9.71 2.26 22.54
C GLY A 612 10.35 1.13 21.72
N PHE A 613 9.56 0.17 21.22
CA PHE A 613 10.08 -0.87 20.32
C PHE A 613 10.17 -0.36 18.89
N MET A 614 11.24 -0.72 18.18
CA MET A 614 11.35 -0.42 16.77
C MET A 614 10.24 -1.12 15.98
N THR A 615 9.45 -0.37 15.20
CA THR A 615 8.32 -0.94 14.45
C THR A 615 8.75 -1.57 13.13
N THR A 616 7.91 -2.44 12.57
CA THR A 616 8.06 -3.02 11.23
C THR A 616 7.48 -2.14 10.12
N GLY A 617 6.92 -0.97 10.45
CA GLY A 617 6.14 -0.14 9.54
C GLY A 617 6.84 1.14 9.15
N MET A 618 7.72 1.09 8.14
CA MET A 618 8.04 2.20 7.20
C MET A 618 8.93 1.70 6.05
N GLN A 619 8.63 2.15 4.83
CA GLN A 619 9.52 2.04 3.68
C GLN A 619 10.45 3.27 3.65
N PRO A 620 11.72 3.14 3.23
CA PRO A 620 12.32 1.94 2.67
C PRO A 620 13.26 1.22 3.67
N TYR A 621 12.96 -0.06 3.89
CA TYR A 621 13.83 -1.12 4.46
C TYR A 621 14.06 -1.18 5.98
N ILE A 622 13.17 -1.90 6.68
CA ILE A 622 13.50 -2.59 7.96
C ILE A 622 13.30 -4.12 7.82
N PHE A 623 13.92 -4.73 6.80
CA PHE A 623 13.84 -6.19 6.60
C PHE A 623 14.35 -6.98 7.81
N LEU A 624 15.30 -6.42 8.57
CA LEU A 624 15.87 -7.03 9.77
C LEU A 624 14.87 -7.07 10.93
N ALA A 625 14.02 -6.05 11.09
CA ALA A 625 12.96 -6.08 12.10
C ALA A 625 11.90 -7.14 11.75
N HIS A 626 11.51 -7.27 10.48
CA HIS A 626 10.60 -8.35 10.06
C HIS A 626 11.18 -9.75 10.29
N ILE A 627 12.50 -9.92 10.22
CA ILE A 627 13.16 -11.19 10.57
C ILE A 627 13.09 -11.44 12.07
N ILE A 628 13.30 -10.42 12.89
CA ILE A 628 13.27 -10.52 14.36
C ILE A 628 11.84 -10.78 14.87
N THR A 629 10.83 -10.14 14.29
CA THR A 629 9.42 -10.33 14.69
C THR A 629 8.80 -11.62 14.13
N GLY A 630 9.53 -12.33 13.26
CA GLY A 630 9.06 -13.58 12.64
C GLY A 630 8.07 -13.36 11.49
N GLU A 631 7.84 -12.12 11.06
CA GLU A 631 7.01 -11.76 9.91
C GLU A 631 7.67 -12.16 8.58
N LEU A 632 8.99 -12.28 8.54
CA LEU A 632 9.78 -12.69 7.38
C LEU A 632 10.74 -13.83 7.74
N SER A 633 10.62 -14.96 7.05
CA SER A 633 11.59 -16.06 7.13
C SER A 633 12.55 -16.03 5.93
N GLN A 634 13.85 -16.17 6.18
CA GLN A 634 14.86 -16.27 5.14
C GLN A 634 15.19 -17.75 4.86
N ARG A 635 14.97 -18.18 3.62
CA ARG A 635 15.24 -19.55 3.17
C ARG A 635 16.72 -19.89 3.33
N LYS A 636 17.04 -21.01 4.00
CA LYS A 636 18.42 -21.50 4.27
C LYS A 636 19.19 -20.74 5.37
N CYS A 637 18.54 -19.87 6.13
CA CYS A 637 19.17 -19.19 7.28
C CYS A 637 19.00 -19.97 8.59
N GLU A 638 18.13 -20.99 8.64
CA GLU A 638 17.85 -21.73 9.88
C GLU A 638 19.11 -22.37 10.48
N PRO A 639 19.98 -23.06 9.72
CA PRO A 639 21.21 -23.65 10.26
C PRO A 639 22.27 -22.61 10.65
N GLU A 640 22.19 -21.38 10.14
CA GLU A 640 23.14 -20.32 10.47
C GLU A 640 22.85 -19.69 11.85
N GLN A 641 21.61 -19.81 12.35
CA GLN A 641 21.30 -19.37 13.71
C GLN A 641 21.97 -20.27 14.75
N ASP A 642 22.10 -21.58 14.46
CA ASP A 642 22.71 -22.56 15.37
C ASP A 642 24.17 -22.22 15.70
N TYR A 643 24.88 -21.55 14.78
CA TYR A 643 26.28 -21.12 14.99
C TYR A 643 26.44 -20.00 16.02
N LEU A 644 25.36 -19.35 16.46
CA LEU A 644 25.42 -18.40 17.57
C LEU A 644 25.57 -19.10 18.92
N GLY A 645 25.21 -20.39 19.04
CA GLY A 645 25.20 -21.10 20.32
C GLY A 645 24.35 -20.36 21.35
N THR A 646 24.92 -20.08 22.53
CA THR A 646 24.23 -19.36 23.62
C THR A 646 23.93 -17.90 23.28
N TYR A 647 24.64 -17.30 22.33
CA TYR A 647 24.35 -15.92 21.87
C TYR A 647 23.04 -15.84 21.06
N GLY A 648 22.48 -16.98 20.66
CA GLY A 648 21.22 -17.06 19.94
C GLY A 648 20.02 -16.54 20.74
N ASP A 649 20.13 -16.41 22.07
CA ASP A 649 19.06 -15.81 22.90
C ASP A 649 19.00 -14.28 22.77
N THR A 650 20.14 -13.64 22.48
CA THR A 650 20.28 -12.18 22.40
C THR A 650 20.32 -11.68 20.95
N PHE A 651 20.88 -12.46 20.03
CA PHE A 651 21.14 -12.05 18.65
C PHE A 651 20.46 -12.93 17.61
N VAL A 652 20.31 -12.37 16.40
CA VAL A 652 19.89 -13.06 15.18
C VAL A 652 20.87 -12.73 14.07
N VAL A 653 21.18 -13.73 13.24
CA VAL A 653 21.98 -13.53 12.02
C VAL A 653 21.08 -13.47 10.79
N ALA A 654 21.32 -12.53 9.89
CA ALA A 654 20.52 -12.33 8.68
C ALA A 654 21.38 -12.11 7.42
N HIS A 655 20.78 -12.36 6.25
CA HIS A 655 21.40 -12.18 4.93
C HIS A 655 20.98 -10.86 4.29
N ASN A 656 21.86 -10.30 3.44
CA ASN A 656 21.63 -9.05 2.74
C ASN A 656 20.64 -9.15 1.57
N LYS A 657 20.64 -10.29 0.85
CA LYS A 657 19.60 -10.81 -0.05
C LYS A 657 20.22 -11.97 -0.85
N PRO A 658 19.54 -13.11 -1.05
CA PRO A 658 20.07 -14.21 -1.87
C PRO A 658 20.44 -13.80 -3.31
N GLU A 659 19.69 -12.86 -3.90
CA GLU A 659 19.79 -12.48 -5.32
C GLU A 659 21.08 -11.71 -5.68
N SER A 660 21.71 -11.01 -4.73
CA SER A 660 22.90 -10.18 -4.98
C SER A 660 24.20 -10.98 -4.93
N ASP A 661 24.21 -12.09 -4.19
CA ASP A 661 25.35 -12.99 -4.06
C ASP A 661 25.40 -14.01 -5.21
N GLU A 662 24.24 -14.47 -5.72
CA GLU A 662 24.20 -15.37 -6.89
C GLU A 662 24.82 -14.74 -8.14
N MET A 663 24.72 -13.41 -8.27
CA MET A 663 25.27 -12.64 -9.38
C MET A 663 26.68 -12.10 -9.12
N TRP A 664 27.35 -12.55 -8.05
CA TRP A 664 28.69 -12.08 -7.64
C TRP A 664 29.73 -12.15 -8.76
N HIS A 665 29.70 -13.23 -9.55
CA HIS A 665 30.61 -13.47 -10.68
C HIS A 665 30.00 -13.08 -12.04
N SER A 666 28.85 -12.41 -12.06
CA SER A 666 28.17 -12.05 -13.30
C SER A 666 29.00 -11.07 -14.12
N SER A 667 29.20 -11.38 -15.39
CA SER A 667 29.84 -10.49 -16.36
C SER A 667 28.87 -9.50 -17.00
N ASP A 668 27.60 -9.49 -16.59
CA ASP A 668 26.57 -8.58 -17.10
C ASP A 668 26.85 -7.13 -16.63
N PRO A 669 26.96 -6.15 -17.56
CA PRO A 669 27.18 -4.75 -17.24
C PRO A 669 26.20 -4.15 -16.22
N SER A 670 24.98 -4.66 -16.14
CA SER A 670 23.96 -4.21 -15.17
C SER A 670 24.31 -4.56 -13.71
N TRP A 671 25.19 -5.54 -13.49
CA TRP A 671 25.64 -6.03 -12.18
C TRP A 671 27.07 -5.59 -11.81
N ILE A 672 27.83 -5.02 -12.76
CA ILE A 672 29.19 -4.51 -12.50
C ILE A 672 29.14 -3.41 -11.44
N GLY A 673 29.81 -3.64 -10.30
CA GLY A 673 29.85 -2.73 -9.16
C GLY A 673 28.63 -2.77 -8.23
N LYS A 674 27.66 -3.68 -8.47
CA LYS A 674 26.48 -3.91 -7.63
C LYS A 674 26.51 -5.21 -6.82
N ALA A 675 27.46 -6.10 -7.11
CA ALA A 675 27.69 -7.30 -6.30
C ALA A 675 27.92 -6.92 -4.82
N SER A 676 27.58 -7.85 -3.93
CA SER A 676 27.76 -7.71 -2.48
C SER A 676 29.20 -7.32 -2.11
N MET A 677 29.41 -6.93 -0.86
CA MET A 677 30.73 -6.46 -0.39
C MET A 677 31.71 -7.60 -0.16
N SER A 678 31.20 -8.78 0.18
CA SER A 678 31.96 -10.02 0.29
C SER A 678 31.05 -11.15 -0.17
N GLN A 679 31.64 -12.21 -0.75
CA GLN A 679 30.90 -13.45 -1.02
C GLN A 679 30.25 -14.00 0.25
N ARG A 680 30.77 -13.59 1.41
CA ARG A 680 30.21 -13.88 2.72
C ARG A 680 30.04 -12.58 3.49
N HIS A 681 28.83 -12.04 3.38
CA HIS A 681 28.38 -10.88 4.14
C HIS A 681 27.13 -11.27 4.94
N ARG A 682 27.16 -11.00 6.25
CA ARG A 682 26.06 -11.24 7.18
C ARG A 682 25.79 -10.04 8.04
N PHE A 683 24.60 -10.01 8.60
CA PHE A 683 24.16 -9.05 9.59
C PHE A 683 23.97 -9.76 10.92
N LEU A 684 24.54 -9.22 12.00
CA LEU A 684 24.23 -9.62 13.36
C LEU A 684 23.38 -8.52 14.00
N VAL A 685 22.21 -8.88 14.52
CA VAL A 685 21.22 -7.92 15.02
C VAL A 685 20.74 -8.34 16.41
N PHE A 686 20.49 -7.36 17.29
CA PHE A 686 19.87 -7.62 18.58
C PHE A 686 18.40 -8.04 18.40
N LYS A 687 17.95 -9.04 19.17
CA LYS A 687 16.53 -9.40 19.26
C LYS A 687 15.69 -8.34 19.96
N ASN A 688 16.29 -7.64 20.92
CA ASN A 688 15.62 -6.59 21.69
C ASN A 688 15.89 -5.20 21.07
N LEU A 689 15.14 -4.85 20.01
CA LEU A 689 15.25 -3.58 19.30
C LEU A 689 14.46 -2.48 20.03
N ARG A 690 14.99 -2.03 21.16
CA ARG A 690 14.40 -0.95 21.97
C ARG A 690 15.12 0.37 21.78
N TRP A 691 14.36 1.46 21.82
CA TRP A 691 14.87 2.83 21.75
C TRP A 691 16.02 3.06 22.72
N GLU A 692 15.90 2.60 23.96
CA GLU A 692 16.90 2.84 25.01
C GLU A 692 18.26 2.24 24.61
N TYR A 693 18.27 1.03 24.04
CA TYR A 693 19.49 0.41 23.53
C TYR A 693 20.02 1.12 22.28
N PHE A 694 19.12 1.45 21.34
CA PHE A 694 19.47 2.14 20.10
C PHE A 694 20.09 3.52 20.37
N ASN A 695 19.45 4.29 21.24
CA ASN A 695 19.87 5.62 21.66
C ASN A 695 21.23 5.57 22.34
N VAL A 696 21.38 4.75 23.38
CA VAL A 696 22.60 4.72 24.19
C VAL A 696 23.80 4.22 23.36
N ILE A 697 23.61 3.29 22.44
CA ILE A 697 24.69 2.77 21.57
C ILE A 697 25.02 3.75 20.43
N SER A 698 24.02 4.40 19.82
CA SER A 698 24.24 5.20 18.60
C SER A 698 24.46 6.69 18.88
N LEU A 699 23.57 7.31 19.67
CA LEU A 699 23.49 8.78 19.83
C LEU A 699 23.98 9.26 21.20
N GLY A 700 23.82 8.44 22.23
CA GLY A 700 24.20 8.76 23.61
C GLY A 700 23.25 9.73 24.32
N LEU A 701 22.00 9.94 23.89
CA LEU A 701 21.17 11.00 24.50
C LEU A 701 20.77 10.74 25.97
N GLU A 702 20.85 9.49 26.44
CA GLU A 702 20.53 9.10 27.81
C GLU A 702 21.78 8.55 28.53
N CYS A 703 21.79 8.55 29.87
CA CYS A 703 22.86 7.92 30.64
C CYS A 703 22.92 6.42 30.33
N GLY A 704 24.13 5.85 30.18
CA GLY A 704 24.27 4.43 29.85
C GLY A 704 25.51 4.03 29.05
N SER A 705 26.54 4.88 28.88
CA SER A 705 27.75 4.52 28.11
C SER A 705 28.40 3.20 28.57
N GLN A 706 28.30 2.86 29.86
CA GLN A 706 28.71 1.55 30.38
C GLN A 706 27.89 0.39 29.80
N GLN A 707 26.57 0.53 29.73
CA GLN A 707 25.66 -0.49 29.18
C GLN A 707 25.85 -0.65 27.67
N ALA A 708 26.04 0.45 26.94
CA ALA A 708 26.39 0.39 25.51
C ALA A 708 27.75 -0.29 25.28
N LEU A 709 28.74 0.00 26.13
CA LEU A 709 30.06 -0.62 26.03
C LEU A 709 29.97 -2.14 26.23
N GLU A 710 29.22 -2.57 27.24
CA GLU A 710 28.96 -4.00 27.51
C GLU A 710 28.23 -4.67 26.34
N ALA A 711 27.20 -4.03 25.80
CA ALA A 711 26.44 -4.53 24.65
C ALA A 711 27.30 -4.66 23.38
N LEU A 712 28.15 -3.68 23.06
CA LEU A 712 29.05 -3.76 21.90
C LEU A 712 30.16 -4.82 22.08
N LYS A 713 30.64 -5.02 23.31
CA LYS A 713 31.58 -6.10 23.63
C LYS A 713 30.92 -7.47 23.46
N GLU A 714 29.70 -7.64 23.96
CA GLU A 714 28.94 -8.88 23.77
C GLU A 714 28.65 -9.16 22.29
N MET A 715 28.27 -8.12 21.53
CA MET A 715 28.07 -8.22 20.08
C MET A 715 29.36 -8.62 19.34
N LYS A 716 30.51 -8.08 19.75
CA LYS A 716 31.82 -8.48 19.20
C LYS A 716 32.13 -9.94 19.48
N ASP A 717 31.89 -10.39 20.70
CA ASP A 717 32.12 -11.78 21.11
C ASP A 717 31.20 -12.73 20.35
N ALA A 718 29.91 -12.40 20.22
CA ALA A 718 28.94 -13.16 19.44
C ALA A 718 29.31 -13.24 17.96
N ALA A 719 29.71 -12.13 17.33
CA ALA A 719 30.16 -12.09 15.94
C ALA A 719 31.42 -12.93 15.72
N THR A 720 32.39 -12.81 16.62
CA THR A 720 33.64 -13.59 16.58
C THR A 720 33.37 -15.08 16.77
N HIS A 721 32.50 -15.44 17.71
CA HIS A 721 32.06 -16.81 17.93
C HIS A 721 31.39 -17.37 16.68
N TRP A 722 30.41 -16.67 16.13
CA TRP A 722 29.69 -17.08 14.94
C TRP A 722 30.64 -17.32 13.75
N VAL A 723 31.57 -16.39 13.47
CA VAL A 723 32.57 -16.55 12.40
C VAL A 723 33.43 -17.79 12.61
N SER A 724 33.77 -18.13 13.86
CA SER A 724 34.56 -19.31 14.17
C SER A 724 33.83 -20.64 13.93
N GLN A 725 32.49 -20.63 13.99
CA GLN A 725 31.64 -21.80 13.80
C GLN A 725 31.10 -21.92 12.37
N ALA A 726 30.89 -20.79 11.69
CA ALA A 726 30.27 -20.73 10.37
C ALA A 726 31.15 -21.38 9.28
N PRO A 727 30.67 -22.44 8.60
CA PRO A 727 31.45 -23.15 7.60
C PRO A 727 31.91 -22.24 6.46
N GLY A 728 33.20 -22.33 6.15
CA GLY A 728 33.84 -21.63 5.04
C GLY A 728 34.39 -20.26 5.38
N TRP A 729 33.92 -19.59 6.45
CA TRP A 729 34.40 -18.26 6.83
C TRP A 729 35.89 -18.24 7.18
N SER A 730 36.60 -17.22 6.71
CA SER A 730 38.00 -17.01 7.11
C SER A 730 38.10 -16.38 8.50
N LYS A 731 39.30 -16.46 9.10
CA LYS A 731 39.61 -15.74 10.35
C LYS A 731 39.81 -14.23 10.14
N ASP A 732 39.89 -13.78 8.89
CA ASP A 732 40.07 -12.39 8.51
C ASP A 732 38.69 -11.76 8.26
N ALA A 733 37.88 -11.68 9.32
CA ALA A 733 36.55 -11.09 9.26
C ALA A 733 36.58 -9.65 9.78
N GLY A 734 35.98 -8.74 9.02
CA GLY A 734 35.78 -7.35 9.41
C GLY A 734 34.40 -7.16 10.05
N PHE A 735 34.36 -6.37 11.13
CA PHE A 735 33.15 -6.04 11.87
C PHE A 735 32.89 -4.53 11.80
N TYR A 736 31.80 -4.15 11.12
CA TYR A 736 31.44 -2.76 10.90
C TYR A 736 30.08 -2.45 11.49
N LEU A 737 30.04 -1.47 12.38
CA LEU A 737 28.84 -1.01 13.05
C LEU A 737 28.10 0.00 12.16
N ALA A 738 26.84 -0.29 11.88
CA ALA A 738 25.93 0.66 11.26
C ALA A 738 25.24 1.48 12.37
N ALA A 739 25.79 2.64 12.69
CA ALA A 739 25.15 3.60 13.58
C ALA A 739 24.30 4.58 12.74
N TRP A 740 22.98 4.59 12.98
CA TRP A 740 22.02 5.52 12.37
C TRP A 740 22.41 6.98 12.72
N PRO A 741 22.19 7.97 11.81
CA PRO A 741 21.17 8.00 10.75
C PRO A 741 21.61 7.96 9.28
N LEU A 742 22.84 7.54 8.98
CA LEU A 742 23.37 7.65 7.62
C LEU A 742 23.32 6.37 6.78
N THR A 743 22.75 5.28 7.30
CA THR A 743 22.61 4.02 6.56
C THR A 743 21.20 3.86 6.01
N THR A 744 21.05 3.28 4.82
CA THR A 744 19.73 3.02 4.19
C THR A 744 18.89 1.96 4.91
N VAL A 745 19.31 1.56 6.11
CA VAL A 745 18.66 0.55 6.96
C VAL A 745 18.68 1.11 8.40
N PRO A 746 17.53 1.50 8.97
CA PRO A 746 17.41 2.05 10.31
C PRO A 746 17.32 0.93 11.33
N CYS A 747 18.43 0.27 11.61
CA CYS A 747 18.52 -0.62 12.78
C CYS A 747 19.97 -0.74 13.24
N LEU A 748 20.16 -0.98 14.53
CA LEU A 748 21.48 -1.30 15.09
C LEU A 748 21.88 -2.71 14.65
N HIS A 749 22.78 -2.79 13.69
CA HIS A 749 23.30 -4.06 13.20
C HIS A 749 24.79 -4.00 12.95
N LEU A 750 25.42 -5.16 13.10
CA LEU A 750 26.81 -5.36 12.76
C LEU A 750 26.90 -6.02 11.39
N HIS A 751 27.60 -5.39 10.48
CA HIS A 751 28.05 -6.02 9.25
C HIS A 751 29.25 -6.93 9.56
N MET A 752 29.09 -8.21 9.30
CA MET A 752 30.15 -9.21 9.34
C MET A 752 30.58 -9.51 7.91
N VAL A 753 31.84 -9.24 7.59
CA VAL A 753 32.34 -9.33 6.20
C VAL A 753 33.60 -10.17 6.20
N ASP A 754 33.62 -11.26 5.43
CA ASP A 754 34.85 -12.04 5.21
C ASP A 754 35.78 -11.26 4.26
N LEU A 755 36.88 -10.73 4.80
CA LEU A 755 37.81 -9.85 4.08
C LEU A 755 38.64 -10.62 3.04
N SER A 756 38.72 -11.95 3.16
CA SER A 756 39.43 -12.81 2.21
C SER A 756 38.75 -12.92 0.84
N CYS A 757 37.47 -12.53 0.73
CA CYS A 757 36.66 -12.66 -0.49
C CYS A 757 35.81 -11.41 -0.78
N THR A 758 36.43 -10.23 -0.69
CA THR A 758 35.77 -8.94 -0.94
C THR A 758 35.47 -8.67 -2.42
N GLY A 759 34.39 -7.92 -2.65
CA GLY A 759 33.86 -7.57 -3.96
C GLY A 759 34.11 -6.11 -4.30
N PRO A 760 33.79 -5.68 -5.53
CA PRO A 760 34.08 -4.33 -6.01
C PRO A 760 33.37 -3.22 -5.21
N SER A 761 32.29 -3.53 -4.50
CA SER A 761 31.54 -2.58 -3.66
C SER A 761 32.14 -2.39 -2.25
N PHE A 762 33.05 -3.26 -1.79
CA PHE A 762 33.64 -3.21 -0.44
C PHE A 762 34.37 -1.88 -0.16
N SER A 763 35.12 -1.37 -1.13
CA SER A 763 35.86 -0.11 -1.01
C SER A 763 34.96 1.12 -0.81
N ARG A 764 33.68 1.04 -1.18
CA ARG A 764 32.69 2.10 -0.96
C ARG A 764 32.04 2.01 0.41
N LEU A 765 31.81 0.80 0.93
CA LEU A 765 31.20 0.63 2.25
C LEU A 765 32.18 0.81 3.39
N SER A 766 33.43 0.36 3.26
CA SER A 766 34.50 0.61 4.25
C SER A 766 34.75 2.11 4.50
N LYS A 767 34.28 2.98 3.61
CA LYS A 767 34.33 4.45 3.76
C LYS A 767 33.04 5.06 4.34
N LYS A 768 32.03 4.24 4.64
CA LYS A 768 30.69 4.68 5.07
C LYS A 768 30.25 4.08 6.40
N MET A 769 31.02 3.14 6.95
CA MET A 769 30.67 2.42 8.17
C MET A 769 31.81 2.52 9.19
N LEU A 770 31.43 2.58 10.46
CA LEU A 770 32.36 2.66 11.58
C LEU A 770 32.89 1.27 11.93
N LEU A 771 34.19 1.14 12.20
CA LEU A 771 34.74 -0.10 12.75
C LEU A 771 34.20 -0.34 14.16
N LEU A 772 33.76 -1.56 14.46
CA LEU A 772 33.22 -1.90 15.79
C LEU A 772 34.23 -1.58 16.91
N ASP A 773 35.50 -1.84 16.66
CA ASP A 773 36.57 -1.55 17.62
C ASP A 773 36.77 -0.05 17.85
N ASP A 774 36.51 0.77 16.85
CA ASP A 774 36.59 2.23 16.98
C ASP A 774 35.44 2.74 17.85
N ALA A 775 34.22 2.21 17.66
CA ALA A 775 33.07 2.51 18.52
C ALA A 775 33.30 2.10 19.98
N ILE A 776 33.86 0.89 20.20
CA ILE A 776 34.22 0.41 21.54
C ILE A 776 35.24 1.34 22.20
N ARG A 777 36.29 1.77 21.48
CA ARG A 777 37.30 2.69 22.03
C ARG A 777 36.70 4.03 22.47
N VAL A 778 35.74 4.57 21.71
CA VAL A 778 35.05 5.82 22.08
C VAL A 778 34.23 5.63 23.37
N LEU A 779 33.48 4.54 23.50
CA LEU A 779 32.71 4.27 24.71
C LEU A 779 33.60 3.97 25.92
N GLU A 780 34.75 3.31 25.74
CA GLU A 780 35.74 3.12 26.82
C GLU A 780 36.27 4.45 27.34
N ALA A 781 36.49 5.43 26.44
CA ALA A 781 36.88 6.77 26.83
C ALA A 781 35.75 7.51 27.56
N GLU A 782 34.51 7.47 27.07
CA GLU A 782 33.34 8.08 27.75
C GLU A 782 33.15 7.54 29.18
N VAL A 783 33.23 6.22 29.34
CA VAL A 783 33.13 5.55 30.64
C VAL A 783 34.27 5.99 31.57
N ALA A 784 35.49 6.09 31.07
CA ALA A 784 36.64 6.54 31.85
C ALA A 784 36.53 8.02 32.29
N GLU A 785 35.89 8.85 31.47
CA GLU A 785 35.62 10.27 31.75
C GLU A 785 34.40 10.47 32.67
N GLY A 786 33.67 9.40 33.02
CA GLY A 786 32.48 9.46 33.87
C GLY A 786 31.24 10.01 33.13
N ILE A 787 31.26 10.04 31.81
CA ILE A 787 30.14 10.45 30.96
C ILE A 787 29.13 9.26 30.93
N GLY A 788 27.87 9.54 31.26
CA GLY A 788 26.80 8.54 31.18
C GLY A 788 26.72 7.54 32.35
N VAL A 789 27.29 7.86 33.52
CA VAL A 789 27.00 7.13 34.77
C VAL A 789 25.64 7.61 35.31
N LEU A 790 24.69 6.69 35.49
CA LEU A 790 23.43 7.00 36.18
C LEU A 790 23.77 7.57 37.58
N PRO A 791 23.20 8.72 38.00
CA PRO A 791 23.33 9.17 39.38
C PRO A 791 22.88 8.04 40.33
N ALA A 792 23.69 7.76 41.35
CA ALA A 792 23.45 6.70 42.33
C ALA A 792 22.13 6.87 43.10
#